data_AF-A0A412Q5E9-F1
#
_entry.id   AF-A0A412Q5E9-F1
#
_cell.length_a   1.000
_cell.length_b   1.000
_cell.length_c   1.000
_cell.angle_alpha   90.00
_cell.angle_beta   90.00
_cell.angle_gamma   90.00
#
_symmetry.space_group_name_H-M   'P 1'
#
loop_
_entity.id
_entity.type
_entity.pdbx_description
1 polymer ?
#
loop_
_entity_poly.entity_id
_entity_poly.type
_entity_poly.pdbx_seq_one_letter_code
_entity_poly.pdbx_strand_id
1 'polypeptide(L)'
;MQKVFLSHSSADKESYVRIVAKKLINNIGEENVILDEITFQQARKTIEEIEKGLNETDLFVLFISETSLESEWVQEEIFKAEDLWNKKRLNQICPIIISEKIAYDNPKIPDWLRENYNLQYVSRPTKAEQIIEQRMIELSFEKHPRLKERNEIFVGRNDLIGLFEERMDDFEKSKPVCMVASGIKSVGRRTLLKHCIYKSNIKKNTYPFPEISLNYAESVEDFILKIYDLGFEDDLDIKGLMTKSLAEKILLAADLLATIQRLSDIIFIDDNGCIINQDGEFAEWFSKTIESEKIKDKFSVCIISRYRLRTFSGEISYSTKEKIAHYEVSELNKKERDGLLSRYLKFENIELEINDMRLISGLLSGYPEQVFFAVQLIKEKGIEYLRKNTFEIVEYNNKKASILLKDMEGDVEKISFLALLSGFDYISLKFVNEIVEGDPKYIHYIDEFISKSICEYVGVLKEYIRVNETIKDYVTRNNYQIKDQHRANMDKNLNKFLDRMSMSEYDVPEYLFSLKESLLRGKAIDESYLIPSLYLKSMTELYNNRKNKEVINFAYKALEKEEFTDPRIAFEIRYLLCSALAKLRDNRFKDEVQKISGPNYYFLYGFYYRQIGRFDKALEMLDKSMERRNNFSKAKREKVQVYIGMQEFQSAKELAKENYYNYMDNPYHIQAYFSCLIKSEKSKENREILNQLIDGLKKINTDVAKEMTLRCRAQVEAFYDGNEEEALSLIGQAIEMNSNIHYARIVKFDICERFDMLDEMRQIINFFEQPEYKNKYHNNIISFKAILLAKEGQIDEAVDFFRGNIRDYTEDAKDKFIAKLERYKDE
;
A
#
# COMPACT_ATOMS: atom_id res chain seq x y z
N MET A 1 -18.19 -11.41 27.57
CA MET A 1 -17.02 -10.61 27.98
C MET A 1 -16.47 -11.23 29.23
N GLN A 2 -15.15 -11.19 29.42
CA GLN A 2 -14.49 -11.92 30.49
C GLN A 2 -14.40 -11.07 31.74
N LYS A 3 -14.80 -11.62 32.89
CA LYS A 3 -14.77 -10.90 34.16
C LYS A 3 -13.73 -11.47 35.11
N VAL A 4 -13.02 -10.57 35.77
CA VAL A 4 -12.01 -10.86 36.79
C VAL A 4 -12.56 -10.49 38.15
N PHE A 5 -12.54 -11.41 39.11
CA PHE A 5 -12.87 -11.13 40.51
C PHE A 5 -11.60 -10.96 41.32
N LEU A 6 -11.47 -9.84 42.04
CA LEU A 6 -10.29 -9.51 42.84
C LEU A 6 -10.56 -9.77 44.33
N SER A 7 -10.27 -10.99 44.81
CA SER A 7 -10.42 -11.38 46.21
C SER A 7 -9.23 -10.92 47.04
N HIS A 8 -9.49 -10.15 48.10
CA HIS A 8 -8.46 -9.50 48.92
C HIS A 8 -8.95 -9.10 50.32
N SER A 9 -8.01 -8.85 51.23
CA SER A 9 -8.28 -8.19 52.51
C SER A 9 -8.37 -6.68 52.35
N SER A 10 -9.27 -6.04 53.10
CA SER A 10 -9.38 -4.57 53.13
C SER A 10 -8.07 -3.88 53.56
N ALA A 11 -7.20 -4.57 54.31
CA ALA A 11 -5.90 -4.04 54.74
C ALA A 11 -4.89 -3.90 53.58
N ASP A 12 -4.99 -4.76 52.56
CA ASP A 12 -4.08 -4.77 51.40
C ASP A 12 -4.61 -3.91 50.23
N LYS A 13 -5.80 -3.35 50.40
CA LYS A 13 -6.57 -2.70 49.35
C LYS A 13 -5.90 -1.44 48.81
N GLU A 14 -5.53 -0.53 49.72
CA GLU A 14 -4.94 0.76 49.38
C GLU A 14 -3.53 0.63 48.80
N SER A 15 -2.72 -0.25 49.39
CA SER A 15 -1.29 -0.37 49.06
C SER A 15 -1.02 -1.20 47.80
N TYR A 16 -1.93 -2.10 47.43
CA TYR A 16 -1.68 -3.05 46.34
C TYR A 16 -2.88 -3.21 45.39
N VAL A 17 -4.03 -3.64 45.90
CA VAL A 17 -5.13 -4.13 45.05
C VAL A 17 -5.78 -3.01 44.24
N ARG A 18 -5.94 -1.80 44.80
CA ARG A 18 -6.49 -0.65 44.07
C ARG A 18 -5.59 -0.23 42.90
N ILE A 19 -4.27 -0.36 43.06
CA ILE A 19 -3.30 -0.05 41.99
C ILE A 19 -3.46 -1.07 40.85
N VAL A 20 -3.55 -2.37 41.18
CA VAL A 20 -3.82 -3.44 40.19
C VAL A 20 -5.16 -3.20 39.49
N ALA A 21 -6.22 -2.95 40.25
CA ALA A 21 -7.57 -2.72 39.72
C ALA A 21 -7.60 -1.52 38.76
N LYS A 22 -7.00 -0.38 39.14
CA LYS A 22 -6.95 0.82 38.27
C LYS A 22 -6.26 0.53 36.93
N LYS A 23 -5.15 -0.22 36.95
CA LYS A 23 -4.43 -0.60 35.73
C LYS A 23 -5.22 -1.58 34.87
N LEU A 24 -5.83 -2.60 35.48
CA LEU A 24 -6.73 -3.51 34.77
C LEU A 24 -7.90 -2.75 34.14
N ILE A 25 -8.53 -1.81 34.85
CA ILE A 25 -9.63 -1.00 34.30
C ILE A 25 -9.19 -0.21 33.07
N ASN A 26 -7.99 0.37 33.09
CA ASN A 26 -7.43 1.07 31.93
C ASN A 26 -7.20 0.14 30.73
N ASN A 27 -6.83 -1.13 30.98
CA ASN A 27 -6.45 -2.09 29.95
C ASN A 27 -7.64 -2.92 29.41
N ILE A 28 -8.54 -3.37 30.28
CA ILE A 28 -9.64 -4.29 29.96
C ILE A 28 -11.04 -3.71 30.21
N GLY A 29 -11.18 -2.50 30.75
CA GLY A 29 -12.47 -1.86 31.01
C GLY A 29 -13.06 -2.16 32.39
N GLU A 30 -13.82 -1.20 32.93
CA GLU A 30 -14.38 -1.25 34.28
C GLU A 30 -15.42 -2.37 34.45
N GLU A 31 -16.21 -2.65 33.42
CA GLU A 31 -17.24 -3.68 33.42
C GLU A 31 -16.72 -5.12 33.53
N ASN A 32 -15.41 -5.30 33.31
CA ASN A 32 -14.72 -6.58 33.33
C ASN A 32 -13.96 -6.83 34.64
N VAL A 33 -13.97 -5.87 35.58
CA VAL A 33 -13.32 -5.98 36.89
C VAL A 33 -14.37 -5.96 38.00
N ILE A 34 -14.48 -7.06 38.74
CA ILE A 34 -15.36 -7.19 39.90
C ILE A 34 -14.55 -6.88 41.15
N LEU A 35 -14.89 -5.74 41.75
CA LEU A 35 -14.36 -5.23 43.01
C LEU A 35 -15.52 -4.67 43.84
N ASP A 36 -15.46 -4.85 45.15
CA ASP A 36 -16.47 -4.41 46.12
C ASP A 36 -16.82 -2.91 46.01
N GLU A 37 -15.82 -2.04 45.82
CA GLU A 37 -16.00 -0.58 45.69
C GLU A 37 -16.62 -0.13 44.36
N ILE A 38 -16.56 -0.99 43.33
CA ILE A 38 -16.87 -0.62 41.95
C ILE A 38 -18.22 -1.22 41.53
N THR A 39 -18.40 -2.51 41.78
CA THR A 39 -19.49 -3.29 41.18
C THR A 39 -20.63 -3.62 42.13
N PHE A 40 -20.43 -3.56 43.44
CA PHE A 40 -21.47 -3.94 44.40
C PHE A 40 -22.52 -2.84 44.54
N GLN A 41 -23.79 -3.23 44.50
CA GLN A 41 -24.88 -2.27 44.65
C GLN A 41 -25.01 -1.79 46.10
N GLN A 42 -25.13 -0.47 46.27
CA GLN A 42 -25.40 0.14 47.58
C GLN A 42 -26.71 -0.42 48.18
N ALA A 43 -26.71 -0.63 49.50
CA ALA A 43 -27.84 -1.16 50.29
C ALA A 43 -28.27 -2.63 50.01
N ARG A 44 -27.43 -3.44 49.35
CA ARG A 44 -27.58 -4.91 49.24
C ARG A 44 -26.77 -5.64 50.32
N LYS A 45 -27.10 -6.90 50.58
CA LYS A 45 -26.27 -7.75 51.45
C LYS A 45 -24.98 -8.12 50.72
N THR A 46 -23.84 -7.87 51.34
CA THR A 46 -22.51 -8.14 50.77
C THR A 46 -22.36 -9.58 50.27
N ILE A 47 -22.89 -10.56 51.03
CA ILE A 47 -22.79 -11.98 50.66
C ILE A 47 -23.57 -12.33 49.38
N GLU A 48 -24.70 -11.65 49.12
CA GLU A 48 -25.52 -11.84 47.91
C GLU A 48 -24.79 -11.23 46.69
N GLU A 49 -24.10 -10.09 46.88
CA GLU A 49 -23.30 -9.45 45.83
C GLU A 49 -22.01 -10.24 45.52
N ILE A 50 -21.34 -10.83 46.53
CA ILE A 50 -20.21 -11.74 46.33
C ILE A 50 -20.63 -12.96 45.51
N GLU A 51 -21.77 -13.59 45.85
CA GLU A 51 -22.28 -14.74 45.08
C GLU A 51 -22.61 -14.37 43.65
N LYS A 52 -23.25 -13.22 43.44
CA LYS A 52 -23.54 -12.72 42.11
C LYS A 52 -22.26 -12.44 41.32
N GLY A 53 -21.28 -11.76 41.92
CA GLY A 53 -19.99 -11.48 41.31
C GLY A 53 -19.25 -12.75 40.90
N LEU A 54 -19.11 -13.71 41.82
CA LEU A 54 -18.41 -14.98 41.55
C LEU A 54 -19.10 -15.83 40.47
N ASN A 55 -20.44 -15.83 40.41
CA ASN A 55 -21.17 -16.55 39.37
C ASN A 55 -20.99 -15.94 37.96
N GLU A 56 -20.67 -14.65 37.87
CA GLU A 56 -20.37 -13.97 36.60
C GLU A 56 -18.87 -13.95 36.26
N THR A 57 -18.03 -14.56 37.12
CA THR A 57 -16.56 -14.50 37.03
C THR A 57 -16.00 -15.62 36.16
N ASP A 58 -15.04 -15.26 35.31
CA ASP A 58 -14.27 -16.21 34.52
C ASP A 58 -12.89 -16.50 35.15
N LEU A 59 -12.26 -15.45 35.70
CA LEU A 59 -10.97 -15.52 36.37
C LEU A 59 -11.10 -15.06 37.83
N PHE A 60 -10.89 -15.97 38.76
CA PHE A 60 -10.82 -15.63 40.19
C PHE A 60 -9.37 -15.35 40.57
N VAL A 61 -9.08 -14.13 41.03
CA VAL A 61 -7.75 -13.73 41.51
C VAL A 61 -7.77 -13.66 43.02
N LEU A 62 -6.87 -14.40 43.65
CA LEU A 62 -6.71 -14.41 45.11
C LEU A 62 -5.40 -13.73 45.49
N PHE A 63 -5.47 -12.58 46.15
CA PHE A 63 -4.31 -11.91 46.72
C PHE A 63 -4.01 -12.43 48.13
N ILE A 64 -2.90 -13.14 48.28
CA ILE A 64 -2.53 -13.85 49.51
C ILE A 64 -1.57 -13.01 50.35
N SER A 65 -2.05 -12.62 51.52
CA SER A 65 -1.36 -11.95 52.64
C SER A 65 -1.76 -12.56 53.99
N GLU A 66 -1.06 -12.19 55.07
CA GLU A 66 -1.38 -12.66 56.43
C GLU A 66 -2.84 -12.32 56.80
N THR A 67 -3.28 -11.11 56.42
CA THR A 67 -4.62 -10.62 56.74
C THR A 67 -5.69 -11.19 55.82
N SER A 68 -5.37 -11.50 54.56
CA SER A 68 -6.31 -12.13 53.63
C SER A 68 -6.68 -13.55 54.07
N LEU A 69 -5.72 -14.32 54.59
CA LEU A 69 -5.96 -15.69 55.04
C LEU A 69 -6.74 -15.74 56.37
N GLU A 70 -6.77 -14.65 57.13
CA GLU A 70 -7.53 -14.54 58.38
C GLU A 70 -8.91 -13.89 58.20
N SER A 71 -9.19 -13.30 57.02
CA SER A 71 -10.46 -12.64 56.73
C SER A 71 -11.57 -13.65 56.47
N GLU A 72 -12.65 -13.57 57.26
CA GLU A 72 -13.85 -14.42 57.08
C GLU A 72 -14.44 -14.29 55.67
N TRP A 73 -14.49 -13.07 55.12
CA TRP A 73 -15.01 -12.82 53.77
C TRP A 73 -14.17 -13.49 52.68
N VAL A 74 -12.83 -13.40 52.78
CA VAL A 74 -11.92 -14.02 51.81
C VAL A 74 -12.01 -15.55 51.90
N GLN A 75 -12.15 -16.10 53.10
CA GLN A 75 -12.35 -17.55 53.29
C GLN A 75 -13.66 -18.04 52.66
N GLU A 76 -14.75 -17.27 52.79
CA GLU A 76 -16.01 -17.57 52.10
C GLU A 76 -15.86 -17.50 50.56
N GLU A 77 -15.15 -16.49 50.05
CA GLU A 77 -14.85 -16.34 48.62
C GLU A 77 -14.03 -17.51 48.08
N ILE A 78 -12.98 -17.94 48.81
CA ILE A 78 -12.15 -19.11 48.47
C ILE A 78 -13.00 -20.37 48.41
N PHE A 79 -13.83 -20.63 49.42
CA PHE A 79 -14.69 -21.81 49.48
C PHE A 79 -15.67 -21.86 48.30
N LYS A 80 -16.30 -20.71 47.99
CA LYS A 80 -17.22 -20.60 46.85
C LYS A 80 -16.50 -20.74 45.50
N ALA A 81 -15.31 -20.16 45.36
CA ALA A 81 -14.49 -20.30 44.15
C ALA A 81 -14.09 -21.77 43.92
N GLU A 82 -13.73 -22.51 44.98
CA GLU A 82 -13.44 -23.94 44.93
C GLU A 82 -14.67 -24.76 44.51
N ASP A 83 -15.85 -24.49 45.08
CA ASP A 83 -17.10 -25.16 44.67
C ASP A 83 -17.44 -24.89 43.20
N LEU A 84 -17.31 -23.65 42.73
CA LEU A 84 -17.54 -23.28 41.33
C LEU A 84 -16.51 -23.91 40.39
N TRP A 85 -15.24 -24.00 40.81
CA TRP A 85 -14.18 -24.69 40.09
C TRP A 85 -14.46 -26.17 39.92
N ASN A 86 -14.81 -26.86 41.02
CA ASN A 86 -15.16 -28.28 41.02
C ASN A 86 -16.40 -28.57 40.16
N LYS A 87 -17.36 -27.62 40.12
CA LYS A 87 -18.54 -27.67 39.25
C LYS A 87 -18.28 -27.25 37.79
N LYS A 88 -17.04 -26.89 37.43
CA LYS A 88 -16.63 -26.38 36.10
C LYS A 88 -17.40 -25.12 35.66
N ARG A 89 -17.81 -24.29 36.61
CA ARG A 89 -18.48 -23.01 36.39
C ARG A 89 -17.53 -21.82 36.44
N LEU A 90 -16.36 -21.98 37.06
CA LEU A 90 -15.25 -21.04 37.04
C LEU A 90 -14.17 -21.52 36.07
N ASN A 91 -13.66 -20.65 35.19
CA ASN A 91 -12.74 -21.06 34.13
C ASN A 91 -11.28 -21.13 34.57
N GLN A 92 -10.80 -20.21 35.41
CA GLN A 92 -9.44 -20.18 35.93
C GLN A 92 -9.36 -19.54 37.32
N ILE A 93 -8.32 -19.94 38.07
CA ILE A 93 -7.95 -19.38 39.37
C ILE A 93 -6.50 -18.88 39.29
N CYS A 94 -6.24 -17.69 39.82
CA CYS A 94 -4.93 -17.04 39.82
C CYS A 94 -4.55 -16.60 41.24
N PRO A 95 -3.89 -17.47 42.02
CA PRO A 95 -3.39 -17.11 43.34
C PRO A 95 -2.06 -16.32 43.23
N ILE A 96 -1.96 -15.20 43.94
CA ILE A 96 -0.79 -14.31 43.94
C ILE A 96 -0.40 -14.00 45.39
N ILE A 97 0.81 -14.36 45.81
CA ILE A 97 1.33 -13.97 47.13
C ILE A 97 1.81 -12.53 47.06
N ILE A 98 1.23 -11.65 47.89
CA ILE A 98 1.57 -10.22 47.95
C ILE A 98 2.29 -9.82 49.24
N SER A 99 2.49 -10.76 50.17
CA SER A 99 3.23 -10.53 51.41
C SER A 99 4.52 -11.36 51.45
N GLU A 100 5.66 -10.69 51.67
CA GLU A 100 6.98 -11.33 51.77
C GLU A 100 7.07 -12.35 52.92
N LYS A 101 6.23 -12.20 53.95
CA LYS A 101 6.21 -13.06 55.13
C LYS A 101 5.51 -14.40 54.91
N ILE A 102 4.77 -14.54 53.80
CA ILE A 102 4.08 -15.78 53.46
C ILE A 102 4.92 -16.57 52.45
N ALA A 103 5.34 -17.76 52.86
CA ALA A 103 5.92 -18.75 51.97
C ALA A 103 4.82 -19.60 51.30
N TYR A 104 5.17 -20.22 50.18
CA TYR A 104 4.27 -21.07 49.37
C TYR A 104 3.73 -22.29 50.14
N ASP A 105 4.42 -22.73 51.19
CA ASP A 105 4.10 -23.90 52.01
C ASP A 105 3.28 -23.55 53.27
N ASN A 106 2.86 -22.29 53.44
CA ASN A 106 2.12 -21.85 54.63
C ASN A 106 0.86 -22.71 54.88
N PRO A 107 0.70 -23.33 56.07
CA PRO A 107 -0.45 -24.19 56.42
C PRO A 107 -1.83 -23.53 56.31
N LYS A 108 -1.90 -22.19 56.36
CA LYS A 108 -3.16 -21.45 56.24
C LYS A 108 -3.65 -21.33 54.78
N ILE A 109 -2.80 -21.64 53.80
CA ILE A 109 -3.21 -21.68 52.38
C ILE A 109 -3.86 -23.05 52.12
N PRO A 110 -5.05 -23.11 51.49
CA PRO A 110 -5.71 -24.36 51.15
C PRO A 110 -4.81 -25.35 50.42
N ASP A 111 -4.90 -26.64 50.79
CA ASP A 111 -4.06 -27.71 50.22
C ASP A 111 -4.14 -27.77 48.70
N TRP A 112 -5.35 -27.65 48.15
CA TRP A 112 -5.57 -27.69 46.70
C TRP A 112 -4.88 -26.55 45.94
N LEU A 113 -4.65 -25.39 46.58
CA LEU A 113 -3.86 -24.30 46.00
C LEU A 113 -2.36 -24.59 46.08
N ARG A 114 -1.90 -25.10 47.23
CA ARG A 114 -0.47 -25.42 47.45
C ARG A 114 0.03 -26.55 46.56
N GLU A 115 -0.79 -27.58 46.34
CA GLU A 115 -0.42 -28.77 45.58
C GLU A 115 -0.49 -28.55 44.06
N ASN A 116 -1.37 -27.67 43.57
CA ASN A 116 -1.65 -27.52 42.14
C ASN A 116 -1.13 -26.22 41.51
N TYR A 117 -0.68 -25.23 42.29
CA TYR A 117 -0.22 -23.93 41.77
C TYR A 117 1.21 -23.61 42.19
N ASN A 118 1.95 -22.99 41.28
CA ASN A 118 3.27 -22.41 41.58
C ASN A 118 3.08 -21.04 42.26
N LEU A 119 2.98 -21.03 43.58
CA LEU A 119 2.79 -19.82 44.38
C LEU A 119 4.13 -19.09 44.54
N GLN A 120 4.21 -17.89 43.99
CA GLN A 120 5.39 -17.03 44.09
C GLN A 120 5.02 -15.67 44.64
N TYR A 121 5.93 -15.09 45.44
CA TYR A 121 5.79 -13.73 45.94
C TYR A 121 5.95 -12.73 44.79
N VAL A 122 4.95 -11.87 44.64
CA VAL A 122 4.91 -10.78 43.65
C VAL A 122 4.85 -9.46 44.41
N SER A 123 6.02 -8.84 44.58
CA SER A 123 6.14 -7.61 45.37
C SER A 123 5.51 -6.38 44.71
N ARG A 124 5.45 -6.33 43.38
CA ARG A 124 5.02 -5.12 42.64
C ARG A 124 3.61 -5.31 42.02
N PRO A 125 2.66 -4.37 42.26
CA PRO A 125 1.31 -4.42 41.69
C PRO A 125 1.28 -4.57 40.16
N THR A 126 2.16 -3.86 39.44
CA THR A 126 2.27 -3.93 37.98
C THR A 126 2.59 -5.34 37.48
N LYS A 127 3.40 -6.09 38.24
CA LYS A 127 3.72 -7.46 37.88
C LYS A 127 2.51 -8.39 38.07
N ALA A 128 1.75 -8.19 39.15
CA ALA A 128 0.51 -8.92 39.37
C ALA A 128 -0.52 -8.61 38.29
N GLU A 129 -0.64 -7.35 37.89
CA GLU A 129 -1.52 -6.92 36.79
C GLU A 129 -1.18 -7.62 35.47
N GLN A 130 0.09 -7.64 35.06
CA GLN A 130 0.53 -8.37 33.86
C GLN A 130 0.24 -9.88 33.93
N ILE A 131 0.39 -10.50 35.11
CA ILE A 131 0.06 -11.91 35.30
C ILE A 131 -1.44 -12.12 35.06
N ILE A 132 -2.29 -11.26 35.63
CA ILE A 132 -3.75 -11.32 35.48
C ILE A 132 -4.14 -11.09 34.00
N GLU A 133 -3.56 -10.09 33.34
CA GLU A 133 -3.81 -9.82 31.92
C GLU A 133 -3.40 -11.00 31.04
N GLN A 134 -2.23 -11.61 31.30
CA GLN A 134 -1.80 -12.81 30.58
C GLN A 134 -2.83 -13.95 30.72
N ARG A 135 -3.36 -14.20 31.92
CA ARG A 135 -4.40 -15.21 32.15
C ARG A 135 -5.69 -14.88 31.41
N MET A 136 -6.06 -13.61 31.33
CA MET A 136 -7.21 -13.16 30.56
C MET A 136 -7.03 -13.39 29.05
N ILE A 137 -5.83 -13.14 28.51
CA ILE A 137 -5.52 -13.45 27.12
C ILE A 137 -5.59 -14.97 26.87
N GLU A 138 -5.08 -15.79 27.79
CA GLU A 138 -5.20 -17.26 27.74
C GLU A 138 -6.67 -17.70 27.69
N LEU A 139 -7.50 -17.19 28.60
CA LEU A 139 -8.95 -17.43 28.59
C LEU A 139 -9.61 -16.97 27.30
N SER A 140 -9.18 -15.83 26.74
CA SER A 140 -9.74 -15.27 25.51
C SER A 140 -9.47 -16.19 24.33
N PHE A 141 -8.29 -16.79 24.28
CA PHE A 141 -7.94 -17.77 23.27
C PHE A 141 -8.69 -19.09 23.43
N GLU A 142 -8.94 -19.53 24.67
CA GLU A 142 -9.75 -20.72 24.95
C GLU A 142 -11.21 -20.54 24.53
N LYS A 143 -11.83 -19.41 24.91
CA LYS A 143 -13.23 -19.11 24.56
C LYS A 143 -13.41 -18.75 23.08
N HIS A 144 -12.41 -18.11 22.48
CA HIS A 144 -12.45 -17.66 21.10
C HIS A 144 -11.19 -18.13 20.33
N PRO A 145 -11.15 -19.40 19.88
CA PRO A 145 -10.00 -19.95 19.15
C PRO A 145 -9.61 -19.16 17.89
N ARG A 146 -10.59 -18.49 17.27
CA ARG A 146 -10.37 -17.61 16.11
C ARG A 146 -9.45 -16.42 16.44
N LEU A 147 -9.47 -15.90 17.68
CA LEU A 147 -8.53 -14.84 18.09
C LEU A 147 -7.10 -15.36 18.17
N LYS A 148 -6.92 -16.57 18.70
CA LYS A 148 -5.61 -17.24 18.74
C LYS A 148 -5.07 -17.48 17.33
N GLU A 149 -5.89 -18.08 16.46
CA GLU A 149 -5.52 -18.34 15.08
C GLU A 149 -5.08 -17.04 14.37
N ARG A 150 -5.85 -15.96 14.51
CA ARG A 150 -5.51 -14.65 13.93
C ARG A 150 -4.14 -14.14 14.40
N ASN A 151 -3.87 -14.23 15.70
CA ASN A 151 -2.61 -13.76 16.30
C ASN A 151 -1.40 -14.60 15.86
N GLU A 152 -1.61 -15.86 15.50
CA GLU A 152 -0.56 -16.77 15.04
C GLU A 152 -0.26 -16.65 13.54
N ILE A 153 -1.07 -15.90 12.77
CA ILE A 153 -0.81 -15.67 11.34
C ILE A 153 0.43 -14.79 11.17
N PHE A 154 1.55 -15.44 10.86
CA PHE A 154 2.80 -14.82 10.48
C PHE A 154 3.42 -15.57 9.30
N VAL A 155 4.01 -14.86 8.34
CA VAL A 155 4.53 -15.44 7.10
C VAL A 155 5.87 -14.84 6.70
N GLY A 156 6.82 -15.73 6.37
CA GLY A 156 8.09 -15.33 5.79
C GLY A 156 9.07 -14.82 6.83
N ARG A 157 9.95 -13.91 6.40
CA ARG A 157 11.00 -13.28 7.22
C ARG A 157 11.97 -14.26 7.86
N ASN A 158 12.14 -15.43 7.25
CA ASN A 158 12.96 -16.50 7.80
C ASN A 158 14.40 -16.04 8.03
N ASP A 159 14.95 -15.21 7.14
CA ASP A 159 16.31 -14.69 7.27
C ASP A 159 16.43 -13.77 8.50
N LEU A 160 15.46 -12.87 8.72
CA LEU A 160 15.45 -11.99 9.90
C LEU A 160 15.21 -12.77 11.20
N ILE A 161 14.38 -13.81 11.16
CA ILE A 161 14.18 -14.72 12.30
C ILE A 161 15.47 -15.46 12.61
N GLY A 162 16.16 -15.97 11.59
CA GLY A 162 17.46 -16.64 11.74
C GLY A 162 18.50 -15.72 12.37
N LEU A 163 18.63 -14.48 11.88
CA LEU A 163 19.52 -13.48 12.48
C LEU A 163 19.17 -13.16 13.94
N PHE A 164 17.89 -13.20 14.31
CA PHE A 164 17.47 -13.02 15.71
C PHE A 164 17.90 -14.20 16.58
N GLU A 165 17.65 -15.43 16.12
CA GLU A 165 18.02 -16.66 16.81
C GLU A 165 19.55 -16.75 16.97
N GLU A 166 20.29 -16.55 15.89
CA GLU A 166 21.76 -16.49 15.90
C GLU A 166 22.28 -15.49 16.93
N ARG A 167 21.71 -14.28 16.96
CA ARG A 167 22.15 -13.25 17.91
C ARG A 167 21.85 -13.61 19.36
N MET A 168 20.76 -14.32 19.64
CA MET A 168 20.37 -14.74 20.99
C MET A 168 21.17 -15.95 21.49
N ASP A 169 21.57 -16.82 20.57
CA ASP A 169 22.30 -18.06 20.84
C ASP A 169 23.83 -17.91 20.70
N ASP A 170 24.31 -16.74 20.31
CA ASP A 170 25.75 -16.41 20.22
C ASP A 170 26.37 -16.36 21.63
N PHE A 171 27.17 -17.37 21.96
CA PHE A 171 27.91 -17.47 23.23
C PHE A 171 29.22 -16.66 23.23
N GLU A 172 29.69 -16.19 22.07
CA GLU A 172 30.93 -15.40 21.97
C GLU A 172 30.68 -13.92 22.23
N LYS A 173 29.44 -13.45 22.07
CA LYS A 173 29.03 -12.07 22.30
C LYS A 173 28.20 -11.92 23.58
N SER A 174 28.21 -10.71 24.15
CA SER A 174 27.26 -10.32 25.19
C SER A 174 25.82 -10.54 24.71
N LYS A 175 24.87 -10.86 25.59
CA LYS A 175 23.45 -10.90 25.18
C LYS A 175 22.96 -9.48 24.91
N PRO A 176 22.18 -9.27 23.83
CA PRO A 176 21.70 -7.94 23.50
C PRO A 176 20.73 -7.47 24.59
N VAL A 177 20.83 -6.20 24.98
CA VAL A 177 19.86 -5.53 25.84
C VAL A 177 18.67 -5.06 25.00
N CYS A 178 18.95 -4.54 23.81
CA CYS A 178 17.99 -3.93 22.90
C CYS A 178 17.92 -4.68 21.55
N MET A 179 16.71 -4.90 21.08
CA MET A 179 16.40 -5.41 19.74
C MET A 179 15.67 -4.32 18.95
N VAL A 180 16.29 -3.80 17.90
CA VAL A 180 15.77 -2.72 17.05
C VAL A 180 15.22 -3.32 15.77
N ALA A 181 13.94 -3.09 15.47
CA ALA A 181 13.36 -3.39 14.15
C ALA A 181 12.98 -2.09 13.43
N SER A 182 13.66 -1.81 12.32
CA SER A 182 13.44 -0.59 11.54
C SER A 182 12.82 -0.85 10.18
N GLY A 183 12.09 0.12 9.62
CA GLY A 183 11.48 0.01 8.30
C GLY A 183 10.24 0.89 8.15
N ILE A 184 9.65 0.91 6.95
CA ILE A 184 8.45 1.73 6.67
C ILE A 184 7.31 1.36 7.63
N LYS A 185 6.48 2.35 7.97
CA LYS A 185 5.28 2.13 8.80
C LYS A 185 4.43 1.00 8.22
N SER A 186 3.93 0.13 9.10
CA SER A 186 3.08 -1.01 8.75
C SER A 186 3.75 -2.14 7.96
N VAL A 187 5.08 -2.18 7.86
CA VAL A 187 5.80 -3.29 7.19
C VAL A 187 5.88 -4.58 8.04
N GLY A 188 5.49 -4.52 9.32
CA GLY A 188 5.44 -5.68 10.23
C GLY A 188 6.56 -5.76 11.28
N ARG A 189 7.28 -4.66 11.56
CA ARG A 189 8.37 -4.57 12.57
C ARG A 189 7.97 -5.12 13.95
N ARG A 190 6.85 -4.66 14.50
CA ARG A 190 6.31 -5.10 15.80
C ARG A 190 6.01 -6.60 15.80
N THR A 191 5.31 -7.05 14.76
CA THR A 191 4.90 -8.45 14.63
C THR A 191 6.10 -9.38 14.47
N LEU A 192 7.15 -8.95 13.74
CA LEU A 192 8.41 -9.69 13.62
C LEU A 192 9.05 -9.93 15.00
N LEU A 193 9.27 -8.86 15.78
CA LEU A 193 9.90 -8.99 17.09
C LEU A 193 9.07 -9.86 18.03
N LYS A 194 7.74 -9.66 18.10
CA LYS A 194 6.86 -10.53 18.89
C LYS A 194 6.96 -11.99 18.45
N HIS A 195 6.94 -12.26 17.15
CA HIS A 195 7.06 -13.61 16.61
C HIS A 195 8.40 -14.26 16.98
N CYS A 196 9.52 -13.54 16.85
CA CYS A 196 10.84 -14.04 17.26
C CYS A 196 10.88 -14.37 18.76
N ILE A 197 10.35 -13.49 19.62
CA ILE A 197 10.30 -13.71 21.07
C ILE A 197 9.50 -14.99 21.40
N TYR A 198 8.38 -15.22 20.72
CA TYR A 198 7.56 -16.40 20.92
C TYR A 198 8.24 -17.67 20.40
N LYS A 199 8.81 -17.62 19.20
CA LYS A 199 9.47 -18.76 18.56
C LYS A 199 10.70 -19.22 19.32
N SER A 200 11.50 -18.28 19.84
CA SER A 200 12.68 -18.57 20.67
C SER A 200 12.33 -18.91 22.12
N ASN A 201 11.04 -19.13 22.46
CA ASN A 201 10.55 -19.46 23.80
C ASN A 201 10.96 -18.46 24.90
N ILE A 202 11.24 -17.20 24.55
CA ILE A 202 11.59 -16.16 25.52
C ILE A 202 10.36 -15.75 26.32
N LYS A 203 9.20 -15.60 25.66
CA LYS A 203 7.89 -15.37 26.26
C LYS A 203 6.81 -16.16 25.52
N LYS A 204 5.69 -16.42 26.19
CA LYS A 204 4.50 -17.02 25.56
C LYS A 204 3.81 -16.02 24.63
N ASN A 205 3.05 -16.52 23.66
CA ASN A 205 2.24 -15.69 22.75
C ASN A 205 1.10 -14.92 23.45
N THR A 206 0.82 -15.25 24.70
CA THR A 206 -0.15 -14.57 25.59
C THR A 206 0.47 -13.47 26.45
N TYR A 207 1.79 -13.30 26.42
CA TYR A 207 2.49 -12.33 27.26
C TYR A 207 2.11 -10.89 26.89
N PRO A 208 1.60 -10.08 27.85
CA PRO A 208 1.26 -8.68 27.61
C PRO A 208 2.53 -7.83 27.68
N PHE A 209 3.01 -7.38 26.52
CA PHE A 209 4.17 -6.50 26.47
C PHE A 209 3.79 -5.07 26.86
N PRO A 210 4.40 -4.49 27.90
CA PRO A 210 4.30 -3.07 28.18
C PRO A 210 4.84 -2.26 27.01
N GLU A 211 4.16 -1.19 26.64
CA GLU A 211 4.52 -0.38 25.48
C GLU A 211 4.50 1.11 25.83
N ILE A 212 5.52 1.83 25.37
CA ILE A 212 5.57 3.30 25.36
C ILE A 212 5.81 3.80 23.94
N SER A 213 5.35 5.00 23.63
CA SER A 213 5.65 5.67 22.36
C SER A 213 6.54 6.88 22.60
N LEU A 214 7.57 7.06 21.79
CA LEU A 214 8.42 8.25 21.81
C LEU A 214 8.40 8.97 20.46
N ASN A 215 8.31 10.30 20.45
CA ASN A 215 8.31 11.12 19.25
C ASN A 215 9.56 12.01 19.12
N TYR A 216 9.82 12.55 17.94
CA TYR A 216 11.03 13.34 17.66
C TYR A 216 11.23 14.61 18.51
N ALA A 217 10.18 15.11 19.16
CA ALA A 217 10.23 16.27 20.05
C ALA A 217 10.39 15.91 21.53
N GLU A 218 10.54 14.61 21.84
CA GLU A 218 10.71 14.08 23.19
C GLU A 218 12.17 13.67 23.44
N SER A 219 12.57 13.62 24.72
CA SER A 219 13.94 13.33 25.15
C SER A 219 14.00 12.35 26.33
N VAL A 220 15.16 12.27 27.00
CA VAL A 220 15.39 11.36 28.13
C VAL A 220 14.39 11.55 29.26
N GLU A 221 13.90 12.77 29.48
CA GLU A 221 12.90 13.11 30.49
C GLU A 221 11.57 12.42 30.21
N ASP A 222 11.07 12.49 28.98
CA ASP A 222 9.84 11.81 28.57
C ASP A 222 9.98 10.30 28.67
N PHE A 223 11.16 9.76 28.33
CA PHE A 223 11.47 8.34 28.52
C PHE A 223 11.38 7.95 30.00
N ILE A 224 12.00 8.70 30.90
CA ILE A 224 11.94 8.45 32.35
C ILE A 224 10.49 8.46 32.83
N LEU A 225 9.72 9.49 32.47
CA LEU A 225 8.33 9.64 32.91
C LEU A 225 7.44 8.52 32.38
N LYS A 226 7.56 8.15 31.10
CA LYS A 226 6.75 7.10 30.48
C LYS A 226 7.11 5.72 31.00
N ILE A 227 8.39 5.43 31.24
CA ILE A 227 8.79 4.16 31.85
C ILE A 227 8.36 4.10 33.33
N TYR A 228 8.47 5.21 34.06
CA TYR A 228 7.97 5.29 35.44
C TYR A 228 6.45 5.10 35.50
N ASP A 229 5.69 5.64 34.55
CA ASP A 229 4.22 5.47 34.45
C ASP A 229 3.79 4.01 34.24
N LEU A 230 4.65 3.17 33.63
CA LEU A 230 4.42 1.72 33.61
C LEU A 230 4.35 1.12 35.03
N GLY A 231 4.88 1.81 36.04
CA GLY A 231 4.78 1.49 37.48
C GLY A 231 5.62 0.30 37.92
N PHE A 232 6.77 0.07 37.29
CA PHE A 232 7.71 -0.95 37.74
C PHE A 232 8.45 -0.56 39.03
N GLU A 233 8.55 0.74 39.31
CA GLU A 233 9.28 1.31 40.43
C GLU A 233 8.54 2.57 40.91
N ASP A 234 7.97 2.56 42.12
CA ASP A 234 7.21 3.70 42.66
C ASP A 234 8.09 4.63 43.52
N ASP A 235 9.20 4.11 44.04
CA ASP A 235 10.05 4.78 45.05
C ASP A 235 11.12 5.70 44.44
N LEU A 236 11.17 5.81 43.10
CA LEU A 236 12.18 6.61 42.40
C LEU A 236 11.79 8.11 42.42
N ASP A 237 12.69 8.98 42.87
CA ASP A 237 12.45 10.43 42.82
C ASP A 237 12.63 11.00 41.40
N ILE A 238 11.50 11.08 40.70
CA ILE A 238 11.38 11.67 39.36
C ILE A 238 11.08 13.16 39.38
N LYS A 239 11.08 13.85 40.55
CA LYS A 239 10.83 15.30 40.59
C LYS A 239 12.05 16.08 40.11
N GLY A 240 11.78 17.28 39.58
CA GLY A 240 12.84 18.22 39.21
C GLY A 240 13.70 17.77 38.01
N LEU A 241 13.17 16.97 37.08
CA LEU A 241 13.93 16.57 35.88
C LEU A 241 14.51 17.79 35.14
N MET A 242 13.78 18.91 35.06
CA MET A 242 14.30 20.14 34.44
C MET A 242 15.58 20.69 35.12
N THR A 243 15.76 20.46 36.42
CA THR A 243 16.91 20.96 37.19
C THR A 243 18.04 19.93 37.33
N LYS A 244 17.78 18.65 37.03
CA LYS A 244 18.79 17.59 37.06
C LYS A 244 19.71 17.71 35.84
N SER A 245 20.99 17.39 36.03
CA SER A 245 21.96 17.27 34.94
C SER A 245 21.63 16.10 34.02
N LEU A 246 22.16 16.10 32.79
CA LEU A 246 21.97 15.00 31.85
C LEU A 246 22.52 13.67 32.39
N ALA A 247 23.64 13.69 33.10
CA ALA A 247 24.23 12.49 33.70
C ALA A 247 23.31 11.89 34.78
N GLU A 248 22.70 12.73 35.62
CA GLU A 248 21.73 12.27 36.63
C GLU A 248 20.48 11.68 35.97
N LYS A 249 20.00 12.27 34.87
CA LYS A 249 18.86 11.75 34.10
C LYS A 249 19.18 10.38 33.49
N ILE A 250 20.35 10.22 32.89
CA ILE A 250 20.81 8.94 32.33
C ILE A 250 20.87 7.86 33.43
N LEU A 251 21.35 8.20 34.63
CA LEU A 251 21.36 7.27 35.76
C LEU A 251 19.94 6.86 36.19
N LEU A 252 18.99 7.81 36.25
CA LEU A 252 17.58 7.50 36.54
C LEU A 252 16.97 6.58 35.47
N ALA A 253 17.25 6.85 34.20
CA ALA A 253 16.82 5.99 33.09
C ALA A 253 17.41 4.56 33.22
N ALA A 254 18.67 4.46 33.64
CA ALA A 254 19.34 3.17 33.85
C ALA A 254 18.76 2.41 35.05
N ASP A 255 18.40 3.10 36.13
CA ASP A 255 17.74 2.50 37.30
C ASP A 255 16.36 1.89 36.95
N LEU A 256 15.60 2.60 36.12
CA LEU A 256 14.31 2.12 35.63
C LEU A 256 14.48 0.88 34.73
N LEU A 257 15.43 0.90 33.77
CA LEU A 257 15.71 -0.26 32.92
C LEU A 257 16.27 -1.45 33.70
N ALA A 258 17.14 -1.22 34.69
CA ALA A 258 17.66 -2.27 35.57
C ALA A 258 16.53 -2.95 36.36
N THR A 259 15.52 -2.18 36.76
CA THR A 259 14.32 -2.72 37.43
C THR A 259 13.50 -3.61 36.50
N ILE A 260 13.28 -3.20 35.24
CA ILE A 260 12.64 -4.04 34.22
C ILE A 260 13.42 -5.36 34.01
N GLN A 261 14.76 -5.28 33.92
CA GLN A 261 15.62 -6.47 33.78
C GLN A 261 15.49 -7.42 34.99
N ARG A 262 15.41 -6.89 36.21
CA ARG A 262 15.25 -7.65 37.45
C ARG A 262 13.90 -8.38 37.49
N LEU A 263 12.83 -7.74 37.03
CA LEU A 263 11.50 -8.33 36.88
C LEU A 263 11.37 -9.28 35.67
N SER A 264 12.44 -9.39 34.87
CA SER A 264 12.51 -10.20 33.65
C SER A 264 11.42 -9.83 32.64
N ASP A 265 11.05 -8.56 32.58
CA ASP A 265 10.08 -8.05 31.60
C ASP A 265 10.76 -7.50 30.34
N ILE A 266 9.99 -7.40 29.27
CA ILE A 266 10.43 -6.89 27.98
C ILE A 266 9.48 -5.76 27.59
N ILE A 267 10.01 -4.55 27.43
CA ILE A 267 9.24 -3.39 27.01
C ILE A 267 9.34 -3.17 25.50
N PHE A 268 8.27 -2.65 24.91
CA PHE A 268 8.26 -2.17 23.54
C PHE A 268 8.27 -0.63 23.52
N ILE A 269 9.10 -0.07 22.66
CA ILE A 269 9.20 1.36 22.42
C ILE A 269 8.84 1.61 20.95
N ASP A 270 7.68 2.24 20.69
CA ASP A 270 7.34 2.76 19.37
C ASP A 270 8.07 4.09 19.16
N ASP A 271 9.23 4.01 18.51
CA ASP A 271 10.14 5.12 18.28
C ASP A 271 9.82 5.84 16.96
N ASN A 272 9.44 7.11 17.11
CA ASN A 272 9.07 8.01 16.04
C ASN A 272 10.06 9.17 15.91
N GLY A 273 11.37 8.88 16.01
CA GLY A 273 12.43 9.86 15.80
C GLY A 273 13.17 10.31 17.07
N CYS A 274 12.93 9.67 18.23
CA CYS A 274 13.50 10.08 19.51
C CYS A 274 14.81 9.34 19.80
N ILE A 275 14.77 8.00 19.76
CA ILE A 275 15.95 7.15 19.99
C ILE A 275 16.73 7.00 18.69
N ILE A 276 16.05 6.80 17.57
CA ILE A 276 16.66 6.80 16.24
C ILE A 276 16.05 7.95 15.47
N ASN A 277 16.84 9.00 15.24
CA ASN A 277 16.37 10.21 14.58
C ASN A 277 16.17 10.02 13.06
N GLN A 278 15.75 11.09 12.38
CA GLN A 278 15.47 11.04 10.95
C GLN A 278 16.70 10.73 10.08
N ASP A 279 17.89 11.02 10.59
CA ASP A 279 19.17 10.75 9.92
C ASP A 279 19.69 9.33 10.18
N GLY A 280 19.00 8.58 11.05
CA GLY A 280 19.37 7.23 11.45
C GLY A 280 20.44 7.19 12.54
N GLU A 281 20.64 8.29 13.26
CA GLU A 281 21.54 8.36 14.41
C GLU A 281 20.84 7.85 15.67
N PHE A 282 21.53 6.99 16.41
CA PHE A 282 21.09 6.48 17.70
C PHE A 282 21.46 7.45 18.82
N ALA A 283 20.49 7.79 19.66
CA ALA A 283 20.64 8.81 20.69
C ALA A 283 21.72 8.48 21.74
N GLU A 284 22.57 9.47 22.02
CA GLU A 284 23.70 9.34 22.95
C GLU A 284 23.23 9.03 24.38
N TRP A 285 22.17 9.71 24.82
CA TRP A 285 21.63 9.51 26.18
C TRP A 285 21.15 8.08 26.39
N PHE A 286 20.53 7.46 25.38
CA PHE A 286 20.04 6.07 25.48
C PHE A 286 21.20 5.08 25.42
N SER A 287 22.21 5.36 24.60
CA SER A 287 23.45 4.59 24.55
C SER A 287 24.16 4.56 25.91
N LYS A 288 24.35 5.73 26.52
CA LYS A 288 24.94 5.87 27.86
C LYS A 288 24.10 5.21 28.94
N THR A 289 22.78 5.16 28.75
CA THR A 289 21.87 4.44 29.66
C THR A 289 22.16 2.93 29.63
N ILE A 290 22.32 2.33 28.43
CA ILE A 290 22.62 0.90 28.25
C ILE A 290 24.06 0.55 28.67
N GLU A 291 24.98 1.51 28.55
CA GLU A 291 26.39 1.35 28.95
C GLU A 291 26.57 1.33 30.48
N SER A 292 25.61 1.85 31.23
CA SER A 292 25.66 1.89 32.70
C SER A 292 25.96 0.51 33.31
N GLU A 293 26.81 0.47 34.33
CA GLU A 293 27.17 -0.76 35.07
C GLU A 293 25.97 -1.46 35.72
N LYS A 294 24.86 -0.72 35.92
CA LYS A 294 23.61 -1.27 36.46
C LYS A 294 22.89 -2.18 35.46
N ILE A 295 23.15 -2.01 34.16
CA ILE A 295 22.51 -2.76 33.08
C ILE A 295 23.29 -4.03 32.79
N LYS A 296 22.62 -5.16 32.99
CA LYS A 296 23.17 -6.49 32.69
C LYS A 296 22.98 -6.80 31.21
N ASP A 297 23.77 -7.73 30.70
CA ASP A 297 23.63 -8.27 29.34
C ASP A 297 22.40 -9.21 29.30
N LYS A 298 21.22 -8.59 29.29
CA LYS A 298 19.93 -9.26 29.34
C LYS A 298 18.93 -8.50 28.48
N PHE A 299 18.35 -9.22 27.53
CA PHE A 299 17.33 -8.70 26.65
C PHE A 299 16.10 -8.21 27.43
N SER A 300 15.75 -6.95 27.22
CA SER A 300 14.67 -6.26 27.96
C SER A 300 13.96 -5.17 27.16
N VAL A 301 14.48 -4.74 26.01
CA VAL A 301 13.88 -3.63 25.24
C VAL A 301 13.76 -3.99 23.75
N CYS A 302 12.57 -3.80 23.21
CA CYS A 302 12.30 -3.79 21.77
C CYS A 302 12.07 -2.36 21.28
N ILE A 303 12.83 -1.92 20.28
CA ILE A 303 12.64 -0.60 19.65
C ILE A 303 12.05 -0.81 18.27
N ILE A 304 10.88 -0.23 18.02
CA ILE A 304 10.24 -0.22 16.70
C ILE A 304 10.45 1.17 16.12
N SER A 305 11.36 1.31 15.16
CA SER A 305 11.64 2.61 14.56
C SER A 305 11.24 2.68 13.10
N ARG A 306 10.73 3.84 12.67
CA ARG A 306 10.51 4.10 11.23
C ARG A 306 11.81 4.43 10.49
N TYR A 307 12.82 4.86 11.23
CA TYR A 307 14.12 5.21 10.70
C TYR A 307 15.09 4.06 10.87
N ARG A 308 15.96 3.82 9.88
CA ARG A 308 17.00 2.79 9.96
C ARG A 308 18.15 3.28 10.82
N LEU A 309 18.61 2.44 11.75
CA LEU A 309 19.85 2.70 12.48
C LEU A 309 21.03 2.65 11.50
N ARG A 310 21.76 3.76 11.39
CA ARG A 310 22.93 3.89 10.52
C ARG A 310 24.21 4.13 11.31
N THR A 311 24.12 5.00 12.30
CA THR A 311 25.26 5.41 13.12
C THR A 311 24.80 5.69 14.55
N PHE A 312 25.77 5.96 15.41
CA PHE A 312 25.51 6.37 16.79
C PHE A 312 26.01 7.80 16.99
N SER A 313 25.25 8.61 17.73
CA SER A 313 25.72 9.94 18.10
C SER A 313 26.75 9.84 19.23
N GLY A 314 27.92 10.44 19.04
CA GLY A 314 29.02 10.44 20.01
C GLY A 314 29.91 9.19 19.97
N GLU A 315 30.93 9.16 20.83
CA GLU A 315 31.79 7.98 21.00
C GLU A 315 31.09 6.93 21.86
N ILE A 316 30.95 5.72 21.32
CA ILE A 316 30.35 4.57 22.02
C ILE A 316 31.32 3.39 21.95
N SER A 317 31.49 2.71 23.08
CA SER A 317 32.29 1.50 23.18
C SER A 317 31.77 0.36 22.30
N TYR A 318 32.67 -0.48 21.80
CA TYR A 318 32.31 -1.64 20.99
C TYR A 318 31.36 -2.59 21.73
N SER A 319 31.58 -2.78 23.04
CA SER A 319 30.70 -3.60 23.90
C SER A 319 29.27 -3.06 23.95
N THR A 320 29.07 -1.75 24.02
CA THR A 320 27.72 -1.15 24.00
C THR A 320 27.04 -1.34 22.64
N LYS A 321 27.79 -1.32 21.53
CA LYS A 321 27.23 -1.65 20.22
C LYS A 321 26.75 -3.09 20.14
N GLU A 322 27.47 -4.03 20.75
CA GLU A 322 27.01 -5.43 20.81
C GLU A 322 25.69 -5.55 21.58
N LYS A 323 25.46 -4.76 22.62
CA LYS A 323 24.20 -4.77 23.39
C LYS A 323 22.98 -4.35 22.55
N ILE A 324 23.16 -3.88 21.32
CA ILE A 324 22.10 -3.43 20.41
C ILE A 324 22.13 -4.29 19.14
N ALA A 325 21.10 -5.11 18.96
CA ALA A 325 20.90 -5.84 17.71
C ALA A 325 19.88 -5.10 16.83
N HIS A 326 20.12 -5.06 15.52
CA HIS A 326 19.32 -4.29 14.58
C HIS A 326 18.88 -5.14 13.38
N TYR A 327 17.59 -5.03 13.05
CA TYR A 327 16.93 -5.76 11.99
C TYR A 327 16.24 -4.79 11.03
N GLU A 328 16.67 -4.80 9.77
CA GLU A 328 16.05 -4.01 8.69
C GLU A 328 14.89 -4.79 8.07
N VAL A 329 13.67 -4.28 8.25
CA VAL A 329 12.44 -4.95 7.84
C VAL A 329 11.94 -4.37 6.51
N SER A 330 12.31 -5.01 5.40
CA SER A 330 11.91 -4.64 4.03
C SER A 330 10.45 -5.04 3.70
N GLU A 331 9.97 -4.70 2.51
CA GLU A 331 8.68 -5.17 1.97
C GLU A 331 8.63 -6.71 1.86
N LEU A 332 7.42 -7.28 1.96
CA LEU A 332 7.23 -8.71 1.69
C LEU A 332 7.53 -9.01 0.21
N ASN A 333 8.37 -10.01 -0.03
CA ASN A 333 8.58 -10.50 -1.38
C ASN A 333 7.34 -11.25 -1.89
N LYS A 334 7.29 -11.53 -3.21
CA LYS A 334 6.11 -12.16 -3.83
C LYS A 334 5.67 -13.45 -3.13
N LYS A 335 6.61 -14.33 -2.78
CA LYS A 335 6.32 -15.61 -2.11
C LYS A 335 5.70 -15.39 -0.73
N GLU A 336 6.20 -14.41 0.01
CA GLU A 336 5.67 -14.06 1.33
C GLU A 336 4.28 -13.43 1.25
N ARG A 337 4.06 -12.53 0.27
CA ARG A 337 2.75 -11.91 0.02
C ARG A 337 1.70 -12.98 -0.31
N ASP A 338 2.03 -13.88 -1.23
CA ASP A 338 1.15 -14.98 -1.63
C ASP A 338 0.84 -15.90 -0.44
N GLY A 339 1.85 -16.19 0.39
CA GLY A 339 1.70 -16.99 1.60
C GLY A 339 0.84 -16.31 2.68
N LEU A 340 0.96 -14.98 2.84
CA LEU A 340 0.13 -14.21 3.78
C LEU A 340 -1.32 -14.15 3.30
N LEU A 341 -1.52 -13.87 2.01
CA LEU A 341 -2.84 -13.85 1.38
C LEU A 341 -3.55 -15.20 1.57
N SER A 342 -2.86 -16.30 1.26
CA SER A 342 -3.43 -17.64 1.40
C SER A 342 -3.82 -17.99 2.84
N ARG A 343 -2.95 -17.71 3.83
CA ARG A 343 -3.26 -17.99 5.24
C ARG A 343 -4.40 -17.12 5.76
N TYR A 344 -4.44 -15.85 5.35
CA TYR A 344 -5.48 -14.93 5.82
C TYR A 344 -6.85 -15.19 5.15
N LEU A 345 -6.88 -15.60 3.88
CA LEU A 345 -8.11 -16.07 3.23
C LEU A 345 -8.65 -17.33 3.90
N LYS A 346 -7.76 -18.29 4.22
CA LYS A 346 -8.14 -19.50 4.95
C LYS A 346 -8.73 -19.16 6.32
N PHE A 347 -8.10 -18.26 7.06
CA PHE A 347 -8.61 -17.75 8.33
C PHE A 347 -10.01 -17.12 8.21
N GLU A 348 -10.23 -16.35 7.14
CA GLU A 348 -11.54 -15.74 6.88
C GLU A 348 -12.57 -16.71 6.26
N ASN A 349 -12.21 -17.98 6.05
CA ASN A 349 -13.02 -18.99 5.37
C ASN A 349 -13.48 -18.55 3.97
N ILE A 350 -12.59 -17.86 3.24
CA ILE A 350 -12.85 -17.38 1.88
C ILE A 350 -12.11 -18.29 0.90
N GLU A 351 -12.87 -18.98 0.06
CA GLU A 351 -12.33 -19.75 -1.06
C GLU A 351 -12.34 -18.89 -2.33
N LEU A 352 -11.18 -18.84 -3.01
CA LEU A 352 -11.01 -18.10 -4.25
C LEU A 352 -10.51 -19.03 -5.34
N GLU A 353 -10.92 -18.77 -6.58
CA GLU A 353 -10.34 -19.44 -7.74
C GLU A 353 -8.87 -19.03 -7.93
N ILE A 354 -8.08 -19.90 -8.57
CA ILE A 354 -6.66 -19.62 -8.88
C ILE A 354 -6.49 -18.32 -9.67
N ASN A 355 -7.45 -18.00 -10.54
CA ASN A 355 -7.41 -16.76 -11.32
C ASN A 355 -7.57 -15.52 -10.44
N ASP A 356 -8.44 -15.56 -9.44
CA ASP A 356 -8.64 -14.45 -8.49
C ASP A 356 -7.44 -14.28 -7.57
N MET A 357 -6.88 -15.40 -7.09
CA MET A 357 -5.63 -15.39 -6.33
C MET A 357 -4.50 -14.72 -7.10
N ARG A 358 -4.35 -15.06 -8.39
CA ARG A 358 -3.34 -14.45 -9.28
C ARG A 358 -3.62 -12.98 -9.55
N LEU A 359 -4.89 -12.60 -9.71
CA LEU A 359 -5.30 -11.21 -9.87
C LEU A 359 -4.88 -10.39 -8.66
N ILE A 360 -5.25 -10.82 -7.45
CA ILE A 360 -4.95 -10.11 -6.21
C ILE A 360 -3.44 -10.08 -5.98
N SER A 361 -2.75 -11.21 -6.09
CA SER A 361 -1.28 -11.31 -5.97
C SER A 361 -0.53 -10.32 -6.87
N GLY A 362 -1.03 -10.11 -8.09
CA GLY A 362 -0.47 -9.15 -9.05
C GLY A 362 -0.65 -7.67 -8.67
N LEU A 363 -1.59 -7.36 -7.77
CA LEU A 363 -1.88 -5.99 -7.31
C LEU A 363 -1.17 -5.62 -5.99
N LEU A 364 -0.62 -6.61 -5.29
CA LEU A 364 0.04 -6.40 -4.00
C LEU A 364 1.49 -5.90 -4.20
N SER A 365 1.88 -4.84 -3.50
CA SER A 365 3.21 -4.22 -3.64
C SER A 365 4.23 -4.66 -2.59
N GLY A 366 3.80 -5.18 -1.42
CA GLY A 366 4.76 -5.51 -0.35
C GLY A 366 4.26 -5.39 1.08
N TYR A 367 3.22 -4.58 1.31
CA TYR A 367 2.74 -4.30 2.67
C TYR A 367 1.76 -5.35 3.18
N PRO A 368 1.96 -5.90 4.41
CA PRO A 368 1.01 -6.83 5.03
C PRO A 368 -0.42 -6.27 5.12
N GLU A 369 -0.58 -4.99 5.49
CA GLU A 369 -1.91 -4.36 5.62
C GLU A 369 -2.69 -4.33 4.30
N GLN A 370 -2.00 -4.30 3.16
CA GLN A 370 -2.66 -4.35 1.85
C GLN A 370 -3.35 -5.71 1.62
N VAL A 371 -2.73 -6.79 2.11
CA VAL A 371 -3.32 -8.13 2.08
C VAL A 371 -4.59 -8.16 2.94
N PHE A 372 -4.50 -7.64 4.17
CA PHE A 372 -5.65 -7.60 5.07
C PHE A 372 -6.79 -6.76 4.50
N PHE A 373 -6.47 -5.60 3.91
CA PHE A 373 -7.44 -4.75 3.24
C PHE A 373 -8.13 -5.48 2.07
N ALA A 374 -7.36 -6.16 1.20
CA ALA A 374 -7.92 -6.90 0.08
C ALA A 374 -8.86 -8.02 0.54
N VAL A 375 -8.47 -8.79 1.56
CA VAL A 375 -9.30 -9.88 2.09
C VAL A 375 -10.55 -9.33 2.79
N GLN A 376 -10.43 -8.24 3.54
CA GLN A 376 -11.57 -7.58 4.19
C GLN A 376 -12.56 -7.05 3.14
N LEU A 377 -12.07 -6.48 2.04
CA LEU A 377 -12.92 -6.00 0.95
C LEU A 377 -13.71 -7.15 0.30
N ILE A 378 -13.08 -8.32 0.12
CA ILE A 378 -13.77 -9.52 -0.37
C ILE A 378 -14.81 -10.00 0.65
N LYS A 379 -14.47 -9.99 1.94
CA LYS A 379 -15.37 -10.40 3.01
C LYS A 379 -16.63 -9.54 3.09
N GLU A 380 -16.48 -8.23 2.96
CA GLU A 380 -17.58 -7.26 3.11
C GLU A 380 -18.42 -7.12 1.83
N LYS A 381 -17.78 -7.12 0.66
CA LYS A 381 -18.42 -6.76 -0.61
C LYS A 381 -18.41 -7.87 -1.66
N GLY A 382 -17.74 -8.99 -1.37
CA GLY A 382 -17.61 -10.12 -2.28
C GLY A 382 -16.50 -9.97 -3.33
N ILE A 383 -16.09 -11.10 -3.90
CA ILE A 383 -15.03 -11.15 -4.92
C ILE A 383 -15.42 -10.42 -6.21
N GLU A 384 -16.70 -10.44 -6.60
CA GLU A 384 -17.22 -9.73 -7.78
C GLU A 384 -17.06 -8.20 -7.65
N TYR A 385 -17.25 -7.66 -6.45
CA TYR A 385 -16.98 -6.26 -6.20
C TYR A 385 -15.49 -5.97 -6.35
N LEU A 386 -14.62 -6.78 -5.75
CA LEU A 386 -13.18 -6.57 -5.83
C LEU A 386 -12.67 -6.67 -7.29
N ARG A 387 -13.19 -7.61 -8.09
CA ARG A 387 -12.92 -7.71 -9.53
C ARG A 387 -13.25 -6.43 -10.27
N LYS A 388 -14.33 -5.73 -9.87
CA LYS A 388 -14.78 -4.45 -10.45
C LYS A 388 -14.08 -3.21 -9.88
N ASN A 389 -13.42 -3.35 -8.74
CA ASN A 389 -12.85 -2.24 -7.96
C ASN A 389 -11.40 -2.53 -7.54
N THR A 390 -10.62 -3.19 -8.41
CA THR A 390 -9.22 -3.56 -8.14
C THR A 390 -8.33 -2.36 -7.80
N PHE A 391 -8.69 -1.16 -8.26
CA PHE A 391 -8.00 0.09 -7.93
C PHE A 391 -7.97 0.38 -6.42
N GLU A 392 -8.95 -0.08 -5.63
CA GLU A 392 -8.98 0.20 -4.17
C GLU A 392 -7.72 -0.37 -3.49
N ILE A 393 -7.25 -1.54 -3.95
CA ILE A 393 -6.02 -2.19 -3.48
C ILE A 393 -4.79 -1.36 -3.84
N VAL A 394 -4.78 -0.74 -5.02
CA VAL A 394 -3.66 0.06 -5.54
C VAL A 394 -3.62 1.45 -4.89
N GLU A 395 -4.77 2.11 -4.77
CA GLU A 395 -4.95 3.42 -4.12
C GLU A 395 -4.55 3.40 -2.64
N TYR A 396 -4.82 2.29 -1.95
CA TYR A 396 -4.39 2.11 -0.57
C TYR A 396 -2.88 2.35 -0.39
N ASN A 397 -2.07 1.92 -1.35
CA ASN A 397 -0.62 2.12 -1.34
C ASN A 397 -0.20 3.51 -1.80
N ASN A 398 -0.87 4.08 -2.82
CA ASN A 398 -0.59 5.44 -3.29
C ASN A 398 -0.69 6.44 -2.13
N LYS A 399 -1.71 6.30 -1.27
CA LYS A 399 -1.88 7.15 -0.08
C LYS A 399 -0.70 7.02 0.89
N LYS A 400 -0.15 5.82 1.08
CA LYS A 400 1.02 5.61 1.95
C LYS A 400 2.30 6.23 1.38
N ALA A 401 2.56 6.04 0.09
CA ALA A 401 3.69 6.66 -0.59
C ALA A 401 3.60 8.20 -0.53
N SER A 402 2.42 8.76 -0.82
CA SER A 402 2.16 10.19 -0.73
C SER A 402 2.42 10.75 0.67
N ILE A 403 1.95 10.08 1.73
CA ILE A 403 2.22 10.52 3.11
C ILE A 403 3.73 10.54 3.41
N LEU A 404 4.46 9.53 2.94
CA LEU A 404 5.89 9.39 3.22
C LEU A 404 6.75 10.40 2.44
N LEU A 405 6.33 10.75 1.22
CA LEU A 405 7.01 11.73 0.36
C LEU A 405 6.52 13.16 0.55
N LYS A 406 5.48 13.40 1.34
CA LYS A 406 4.86 14.72 1.54
C LYS A 406 5.88 15.79 1.96
N ASP A 407 6.82 15.42 2.83
CA ASP A 407 7.86 16.32 3.32
C ASP A 407 8.95 16.61 2.28
N MET A 408 8.99 15.82 1.19
CA MET A 408 9.93 15.96 0.07
C MET A 408 9.30 16.60 -1.18
N GLU A 409 7.97 16.62 -1.31
CA GLU A 409 7.29 17.17 -2.50
C GLU A 409 7.62 18.65 -2.77
N GLY A 410 7.98 19.41 -1.72
CA GLY A 410 8.45 20.80 -1.85
C GLY A 410 9.91 20.95 -2.29
N ASP A 411 10.72 19.89 -2.21
CA ASP A 411 12.13 19.89 -2.58
C ASP A 411 12.30 19.28 -3.98
N VAL A 412 12.30 20.17 -4.98
CA VAL A 412 12.41 19.80 -6.40
C VAL A 412 13.70 19.03 -6.68
N GLU A 413 14.80 19.33 -5.97
CA GLU A 413 16.09 18.68 -6.22
C GLU A 413 16.09 17.24 -5.70
N LYS A 414 15.58 17.01 -4.48
CA LYS A 414 15.44 15.64 -3.92
C LYS A 414 14.48 14.78 -4.72
N ILE A 415 13.32 15.33 -5.12
CA ILE A 415 12.35 14.58 -5.94
C ILE A 415 12.93 14.25 -7.32
N SER A 416 13.67 15.17 -7.91
CA SER A 416 14.35 14.93 -9.18
C SER A 416 15.42 13.84 -9.08
N PHE A 417 16.17 13.82 -7.97
CA PHE A 417 17.14 12.77 -7.70
C PHE A 417 16.47 11.42 -7.39
N LEU A 418 15.35 11.40 -6.67
CA LEU A 418 14.57 10.17 -6.47
C LEU A 418 13.99 9.65 -7.79
N ALA A 419 13.58 10.54 -8.71
CA ALA A 419 13.16 10.17 -10.05
C ALA A 419 14.30 9.53 -10.86
N LEU A 420 15.53 10.03 -10.73
CA LEU A 420 16.72 9.41 -11.31
C LEU A 420 16.89 7.97 -10.80
N LEU A 421 16.89 7.77 -9.47
CA LEU A 421 17.05 6.43 -8.87
C LEU A 421 15.91 5.48 -9.26
N SER A 422 14.68 6.00 -9.37
CA SER A 422 13.49 5.22 -9.76
C SER A 422 13.53 4.74 -11.21
N GLY A 423 14.38 5.33 -12.06
CA GLY A 423 14.61 4.87 -13.44
C GLY A 423 15.30 3.51 -13.53
N PHE A 424 15.86 3.01 -12.42
CA PHE A 424 16.61 1.76 -12.35
C PHE A 424 15.86 0.72 -11.51
N ASP A 425 16.09 -0.56 -11.80
CA ASP A 425 15.64 -1.65 -10.92
C ASP A 425 16.50 -1.68 -9.64
N TYR A 426 17.79 -1.44 -9.81
CA TYR A 426 18.79 -1.11 -8.79
C TYR A 426 19.97 -0.43 -9.51
N ILE A 427 20.72 0.42 -8.81
CA ILE A 427 21.82 1.20 -9.37
C ILE A 427 23.05 1.14 -8.46
N SER A 428 24.25 1.02 -9.01
CA SER A 428 25.47 0.98 -8.20
C SER A 428 25.83 2.36 -7.65
N LEU A 429 26.35 2.40 -6.43
CA LEU A 429 26.83 3.64 -5.80
C LEU A 429 27.87 4.35 -6.64
N LYS A 430 28.76 3.58 -7.29
CA LYS A 430 29.76 4.09 -8.21
C LYS A 430 29.11 4.88 -9.36
N PHE A 431 28.12 4.30 -10.02
CA PHE A 431 27.46 4.95 -11.15
C PHE A 431 26.65 6.18 -10.73
N VAL A 432 25.95 6.12 -9.57
CA VAL A 432 25.29 7.31 -9.01
C VAL A 432 26.31 8.44 -8.83
N ASN A 433 27.46 8.14 -8.23
CA ASN A 433 28.51 9.13 -7.98
C ASN A 433 29.06 9.75 -9.27
N GLU A 434 29.15 8.97 -10.36
CA GLU A 434 29.54 9.47 -11.68
C GLU A 434 28.48 10.40 -12.30
N ILE A 435 27.17 10.09 -12.14
CA ILE A 435 26.07 10.91 -12.68
C ILE A 435 25.97 12.26 -11.95
N VAL A 436 26.21 12.25 -10.64
CA VAL A 436 26.16 13.46 -9.79
C VAL A 436 27.51 14.16 -9.68
N GLU A 437 28.52 13.71 -10.43
CA GLU A 437 29.87 14.29 -10.50
C GLU A 437 30.59 14.41 -9.15
N GLY A 438 30.35 13.46 -8.25
CA GLY A 438 31.01 13.46 -6.94
C GLY A 438 30.49 14.51 -5.96
N ASP A 439 29.37 15.19 -6.26
CA ASP A 439 28.81 16.19 -5.37
C ASP A 439 28.33 15.51 -4.06
N PRO A 440 28.95 15.84 -2.91
CA PRO A 440 28.70 15.15 -1.64
C PRO A 440 27.26 15.29 -1.15
N LYS A 441 26.50 16.30 -1.62
CA LYS A 441 25.10 16.46 -1.22
C LYS A 441 24.22 15.29 -1.62
N TYR A 442 24.52 14.59 -2.72
CA TYR A 442 23.73 13.44 -3.15
C TYR A 442 24.01 12.20 -2.31
N ILE A 443 25.20 12.10 -1.70
CA ILE A 443 25.46 11.10 -0.67
C ILE A 443 24.56 11.38 0.54
N HIS A 444 24.44 12.64 0.96
CA HIS A 444 23.50 13.02 2.02
C HIS A 444 22.03 12.72 1.66
N TYR A 445 21.62 12.88 0.39
CA TYR A 445 20.28 12.48 -0.05
C TYR A 445 20.07 10.96 -0.05
N ILE A 446 21.06 10.19 -0.51
CA ILE A 446 21.02 8.72 -0.43
C ILE A 446 20.86 8.29 1.03
N ASP A 447 21.68 8.86 1.90
CA ASP A 447 21.70 8.63 3.32
C ASP A 447 20.34 8.89 3.98
N GLU A 448 19.73 10.03 3.65
CA GLU A 448 18.37 10.38 4.08
C GLU A 448 17.31 9.42 3.52
N PHE A 449 17.43 9.01 2.25
CA PHE A 449 16.50 8.06 1.65
C PHE A 449 16.62 6.67 2.30
N ILE A 450 17.82 6.23 2.65
CA ILE A 450 18.05 4.97 3.35
C ILE A 450 17.50 5.07 4.79
N SER A 451 17.80 6.14 5.52
CA SER A 451 17.31 6.32 6.89
C SER A 451 15.79 6.32 6.93
N LYS A 452 15.13 7.01 6.00
CA LYS A 452 13.65 7.05 5.86
C LYS A 452 13.05 5.77 5.26
N SER A 453 13.87 4.76 4.96
CA SER A 453 13.45 3.51 4.29
C SER A 453 12.81 3.72 2.90
N ILE A 454 13.08 4.86 2.24
CA ILE A 454 12.70 5.13 0.85
C ILE A 454 13.52 4.24 -0.09
N CYS A 455 14.81 4.13 0.21
CA CYS A 455 15.75 3.29 -0.50
C CYS A 455 16.27 2.18 0.42
N GLU A 456 16.84 1.15 -0.19
CA GLU A 456 17.54 0.06 0.49
C GLU A 456 18.86 -0.24 -0.23
N TYR A 457 19.88 -0.64 0.53
CA TYR A 457 21.09 -1.21 -0.06
C TYR A 457 20.85 -2.65 -0.50
N VAL A 458 21.44 -3.02 -1.63
CA VAL A 458 21.37 -4.36 -2.23
C VAL A 458 22.79 -4.79 -2.61
N GLY A 459 23.04 -6.10 -2.58
CA GLY A 459 24.36 -6.67 -2.83
C GLY A 459 25.07 -7.06 -1.53
N VAL A 460 26.02 -8.00 -1.63
CA VAL A 460 26.74 -8.54 -0.47
C VAL A 460 27.57 -7.47 0.23
N LEU A 461 28.09 -6.51 -0.54
CA LEU A 461 28.87 -5.38 -0.05
C LEU A 461 28.05 -4.09 0.03
N LYS A 462 26.72 -4.17 -0.09
CA LYS A 462 25.81 -3.01 -0.12
C LYS A 462 26.17 -2.02 -1.24
N GLU A 463 26.68 -2.53 -2.35
CA GLU A 463 27.23 -1.75 -3.45
C GLU A 463 26.16 -1.16 -4.39
N TYR A 464 24.91 -1.64 -4.28
CA TYR A 464 23.76 -1.15 -5.04
C TYR A 464 22.71 -0.48 -4.14
N ILE A 465 21.93 0.41 -4.73
CA ILE A 465 20.74 1.02 -4.13
C ILE A 465 19.52 0.64 -4.96
N ARG A 466 18.42 0.34 -4.27
CA ARG A 466 17.09 0.18 -4.87
C ARG A 466 16.08 1.08 -4.16
N VAL A 467 15.18 1.66 -4.95
CA VAL A 467 14.00 2.38 -4.43
C VAL A 467 12.91 1.37 -4.08
N ASN A 468 12.25 1.57 -2.95
CA ASN A 468 11.06 0.82 -2.55
C ASN A 468 10.01 0.76 -3.68
N GLU A 469 9.39 -0.40 -3.91
CA GLU A 469 8.55 -0.61 -5.11
C GLU A 469 7.34 0.34 -5.14
N THR A 470 6.73 0.53 -3.98
CA THR A 470 5.55 1.38 -3.82
C THR A 470 5.88 2.86 -4.07
N ILE A 471 7.08 3.28 -3.69
CA ILE A 471 7.58 4.64 -3.96
C ILE A 471 7.96 4.78 -5.44
N LYS A 472 8.64 3.81 -6.03
CA LYS A 472 9.02 3.80 -7.45
C LYS A 472 7.80 3.90 -8.37
N ASP A 473 6.74 3.14 -8.08
CA ASP A 473 5.45 3.22 -8.77
C ASP A 473 4.82 4.61 -8.65
N TYR A 474 4.81 5.18 -7.43
CA TYR A 474 4.27 6.53 -7.19
C TYR A 474 5.04 7.61 -7.97
N VAL A 475 6.38 7.55 -7.96
CA VAL A 475 7.25 8.52 -8.65
C VAL A 475 7.07 8.44 -10.17
N THR A 476 6.99 7.22 -10.70
CA THR A 476 6.83 6.96 -12.14
C THR A 476 5.46 7.43 -12.64
N ARG A 477 4.38 7.19 -11.88
CA ARG A 477 3.02 7.64 -12.23
C ARG A 477 2.86 9.15 -12.24
N ASN A 478 3.54 9.85 -11.33
CA ASN A 478 3.52 11.30 -11.27
C ASN A 478 4.45 11.98 -12.29
N ASN A 479 5.23 11.20 -13.05
CA ASN A 479 6.11 11.68 -14.11
C ASN A 479 7.07 12.80 -13.66
N TYR A 480 7.64 12.66 -12.46
CA TYR A 480 8.66 13.58 -11.96
C TYR A 480 9.90 13.56 -12.88
N GLN A 481 10.46 14.75 -13.14
CA GLN A 481 11.53 14.91 -14.13
C GLN A 481 12.92 14.85 -13.47
N ILE A 482 13.86 14.22 -14.19
CA ILE A 482 15.27 14.20 -13.83
C ILE A 482 15.91 15.53 -14.26
N LYS A 483 16.74 16.11 -13.39
CA LYS A 483 17.47 17.36 -13.62
C LYS A 483 18.31 17.25 -14.90
N ASP A 484 18.28 18.29 -15.73
CA ASP A 484 18.95 18.29 -17.04
C ASP A 484 20.46 18.01 -16.95
N GLN A 485 21.12 18.47 -15.89
CA GLN A 485 22.53 18.18 -15.64
C GLN A 485 22.80 16.68 -15.44
N HIS A 486 22.03 16.00 -14.58
CA HIS A 486 22.19 14.55 -14.37
C HIS A 486 21.85 13.79 -15.64
N ARG A 487 20.85 14.24 -16.39
CA ARG A 487 20.54 13.68 -17.70
C ARG A 487 21.72 13.81 -18.66
N ALA A 488 22.34 14.99 -18.76
CA ALA A 488 23.52 15.20 -19.58
C ALA A 488 24.72 14.34 -19.13
N ASN A 489 24.89 14.11 -17.83
CA ASN A 489 25.96 13.27 -17.30
C ASN A 489 25.71 11.78 -17.60
N MET A 490 24.48 11.30 -17.46
CA MET A 490 24.10 9.97 -17.95
C MET A 490 24.40 9.85 -19.44
N ASP A 491 24.09 10.88 -20.23
CA ASP A 491 24.33 10.89 -21.68
C ASP A 491 25.82 10.82 -22.04
N LYS A 492 26.66 11.47 -21.23
CA LYS A 492 28.11 11.42 -21.36
C LYS A 492 28.67 10.05 -21.00
N ASN A 493 28.18 9.44 -19.91
CA ASN A 493 28.58 8.08 -19.52
C ASN A 493 28.12 7.04 -20.55
N LEU A 494 26.92 7.22 -21.10
CA LEU A 494 26.38 6.44 -22.21
C LEU A 494 27.30 6.48 -23.45
N ASN A 495 27.84 7.66 -23.80
CA ASN A 495 28.78 7.78 -24.92
C ASN A 495 30.10 7.05 -24.65
N LYS A 496 30.67 7.21 -23.44
CA LYS A 496 31.89 6.47 -23.04
C LYS A 496 31.69 4.95 -23.11
N PHE A 497 30.52 4.47 -22.70
CA PHE A 497 30.15 3.08 -22.79
C PHE A 497 30.18 2.57 -24.24
N LEU A 498 29.58 3.32 -25.17
CA LEU A 498 29.59 2.98 -26.60
C LEU A 498 30.99 3.02 -27.22
N ASP A 499 31.86 3.92 -26.78
CA ASP A 499 33.23 4.03 -27.32
C ASP A 499 34.13 2.85 -26.89
N ARG A 500 33.85 2.24 -25.73
CA ARG A 500 34.68 1.17 -25.15
C ARG A 500 34.12 -0.24 -25.36
N MET A 501 32.80 -0.38 -25.53
CA MET A 501 32.05 -1.64 -25.66
C MET A 501 32.69 -2.84 -24.92
N SER A 502 32.99 -2.69 -23.64
CA SER A 502 33.53 -3.79 -22.82
C SER A 502 32.62 -4.04 -21.64
N MET A 503 32.11 -5.27 -21.53
CA MET A 503 31.28 -5.70 -20.39
C MET A 503 32.10 -5.82 -19.09
N SER A 504 33.44 -5.82 -19.16
CA SER A 504 34.30 -6.02 -17.98
C SER A 504 34.44 -4.79 -17.09
N GLU A 505 34.07 -3.59 -17.57
CA GLU A 505 34.22 -2.33 -16.83
C GLU A 505 32.93 -1.85 -16.14
N TYR A 506 31.78 -2.45 -16.47
CA TYR A 506 30.44 -1.97 -16.11
C TYR A 506 29.64 -3.01 -15.32
N ASP A 507 28.90 -2.55 -14.31
CA ASP A 507 27.94 -3.42 -13.62
C ASP A 507 26.73 -3.69 -14.53
N VAL A 508 26.16 -4.90 -14.45
CA VAL A 508 25.03 -5.34 -15.29
C VAL A 508 23.86 -4.33 -15.35
N PRO A 509 23.46 -3.64 -14.27
CA PRO A 509 22.35 -2.67 -14.33
C PRO A 509 22.71 -1.42 -15.14
N GLU A 510 23.91 -0.89 -14.94
CA GLU A 510 24.42 0.26 -15.70
C GLU A 510 24.53 -0.09 -17.18
N TYR A 511 25.04 -1.29 -17.46
CA TYR A 511 25.15 -1.87 -18.79
C TYR A 511 23.78 -1.98 -19.49
N LEU A 512 22.80 -2.61 -18.84
CA LEU A 512 21.45 -2.78 -19.39
C LEU A 512 20.72 -1.46 -19.57
N PHE A 513 20.85 -0.52 -18.62
CA PHE A 513 20.29 0.82 -18.75
C PHE A 513 20.92 1.56 -19.93
N SER A 514 22.25 1.52 -20.05
CA SER A 514 22.99 2.20 -21.12
C SER A 514 22.63 1.62 -22.50
N LEU A 515 22.53 0.31 -22.65
CA LEU A 515 22.08 -0.25 -23.92
C LEU A 515 20.64 0.16 -24.25
N LYS A 516 19.75 0.21 -23.26
CA LYS A 516 18.35 0.62 -23.43
C LYS A 516 18.27 2.08 -23.93
N GLU A 517 18.97 3.00 -23.26
CA GLU A 517 19.00 4.42 -23.62
C GLU A 517 19.66 4.66 -24.98
N SER A 518 20.76 3.97 -25.27
CA SER A 518 21.43 4.03 -26.58
C SER A 518 20.50 3.59 -27.71
N LEU A 519 19.77 2.50 -27.49
CA LEU A 519 18.74 2.03 -28.41
C LEU A 519 17.68 3.12 -28.63
N LEU A 520 17.05 3.61 -27.55
CA LEU A 520 15.98 4.61 -27.63
C LEU A 520 16.38 5.89 -28.38
N ARG A 521 17.68 6.21 -28.39
CA ARG A 521 18.25 7.38 -29.08
C ARG A 521 18.77 7.10 -30.48
N GLY A 522 18.67 5.85 -30.95
CA GLY A 522 19.10 5.44 -32.28
C GLY A 522 20.61 5.45 -32.47
N LYS A 523 21.40 5.29 -31.39
CA LYS A 523 22.85 5.16 -31.49
C LYS A 523 23.23 3.79 -32.04
N ALA A 524 24.36 3.70 -32.75
CA ALA A 524 24.88 2.43 -33.22
C ALA A 524 25.39 1.60 -32.04
N ILE A 525 24.94 0.36 -31.94
CA ILE A 525 25.35 -0.60 -30.90
C ILE A 525 25.68 -1.90 -31.64
N ASP A 526 26.81 -2.52 -31.31
CA ASP A 526 27.10 -3.88 -31.78
C ASP A 526 26.02 -4.86 -31.28
N GLU A 527 25.41 -5.57 -32.21
CA GLU A 527 24.32 -6.51 -31.97
C GLU A 527 24.71 -7.66 -31.05
N SER A 528 26.00 -7.98 -30.93
CA SER A 528 26.51 -9.03 -30.03
C SER A 528 26.17 -8.78 -28.56
N TYR A 529 25.90 -7.53 -28.20
CA TYR A 529 25.58 -7.07 -26.85
C TYR A 529 24.07 -6.93 -26.58
N LEU A 530 23.23 -7.05 -27.61
CA LEU A 530 21.79 -6.82 -27.48
C LEU A 530 21.06 -8.11 -27.12
N ILE A 531 20.19 -8.01 -26.11
CA ILE A 531 19.32 -9.12 -25.68
C ILE A 531 17.84 -8.83 -25.99
N PRO A 532 17.01 -9.85 -26.30
CA PRO A 532 15.60 -9.64 -26.65
C PRO A 532 14.77 -8.89 -25.60
N SER A 533 15.04 -9.11 -24.31
CA SER A 533 14.34 -8.40 -23.21
C SER A 533 14.61 -6.90 -23.21
N LEU A 534 15.73 -6.45 -23.75
CA LEU A 534 16.05 -5.03 -23.89
C LEU A 534 15.17 -4.37 -24.94
N TYR A 535 15.00 -5.01 -26.09
CA TYR A 535 14.07 -4.58 -27.13
C TYR A 535 12.65 -4.48 -26.59
N LEU A 536 12.17 -5.50 -25.86
CA LEU A 536 10.83 -5.48 -25.26
C LEU A 536 10.64 -4.31 -24.27
N LYS A 537 11.62 -4.08 -23.37
CA LYS A 537 11.60 -2.95 -22.43
C LYS A 537 11.57 -1.60 -23.19
N SER A 538 12.43 -1.42 -24.20
CA SER A 538 12.46 -0.20 -25.02
C SER A 538 11.18 0.01 -25.84
N MET A 539 10.64 -1.05 -26.45
CA MET A 539 9.39 -1.01 -27.21
C MET A 539 8.20 -0.60 -26.34
N THR A 540 8.15 -1.10 -25.10
CA THR A 540 7.07 -0.74 -24.15
C THR A 540 7.09 0.76 -23.87
N GLU A 541 8.26 1.34 -23.64
CA GLU A 541 8.42 2.77 -23.42
C GLU A 541 8.09 3.60 -24.66
N LEU A 542 8.60 3.21 -25.84
CA LEU A 542 8.28 3.87 -27.11
C LEU A 542 6.78 3.84 -27.42
N TYR A 543 6.11 2.71 -27.15
CA TYR A 543 4.68 2.54 -27.35
C TYR A 543 3.86 3.47 -26.43
N ASN A 544 4.26 3.58 -25.16
CA ASN A 544 3.64 4.50 -24.19
C ASN A 544 3.84 5.97 -24.61
N ASN A 545 5.02 6.29 -25.14
CA ASN A 545 5.37 7.61 -25.68
C ASN A 545 4.84 7.86 -27.11
N ARG A 546 3.97 6.98 -27.63
CA ARG A 546 3.31 7.07 -28.96
C ARG A 546 4.28 7.06 -30.17
N LYS A 547 5.53 6.65 -29.98
CA LYS A 547 6.56 6.49 -31.02
C LYS A 547 6.40 5.14 -31.76
N ASN A 548 5.26 4.96 -32.43
CA ASN A 548 4.87 3.66 -32.99
C ASN A 548 5.74 3.21 -34.18
N LYS A 549 6.36 4.13 -34.93
CA LYS A 549 7.24 3.77 -36.05
C LYS A 549 8.52 3.11 -35.53
N GLU A 550 9.05 3.64 -34.44
CA GLU A 550 10.23 3.14 -33.76
C GLU A 550 9.96 1.78 -33.12
N VAL A 551 8.77 1.57 -32.52
CA VAL A 551 8.33 0.25 -32.04
C VAL A 551 8.40 -0.80 -33.14
N ILE A 552 7.92 -0.48 -34.35
CA ILE A 552 7.95 -1.40 -35.49
C ILE A 552 9.38 -1.74 -35.89
N ASN A 553 10.26 -0.74 -36.01
CA ASN A 553 11.66 -0.95 -36.38
C ASN A 553 12.37 -1.85 -35.37
N PHE A 554 12.13 -1.63 -34.08
CA PHE A 554 12.70 -2.41 -32.99
C PHE A 554 12.20 -3.85 -33.00
N ALA A 555 10.89 -4.03 -33.20
CA ALA A 555 10.30 -5.35 -33.23
C ALA A 555 10.85 -6.20 -34.37
N TYR A 556 10.99 -5.64 -35.58
CA TYR A 556 11.54 -6.40 -36.71
C TYR A 556 12.98 -6.82 -36.44
N LYS A 557 13.84 -5.91 -35.94
CA LYS A 557 15.21 -6.26 -35.53
C LYS A 557 15.25 -7.36 -34.46
N ALA A 558 14.39 -7.27 -33.45
CA ALA A 558 14.34 -8.27 -32.39
C ALA A 558 13.84 -9.64 -32.88
N LEU A 559 12.95 -9.66 -33.88
CA LEU A 559 12.35 -10.88 -34.43
C LEU A 559 13.19 -11.51 -35.56
N GLU A 560 14.24 -10.87 -36.05
CA GLU A 560 15.19 -11.49 -37.01
C GLU A 560 15.82 -12.77 -36.44
N LYS A 561 16.02 -12.82 -35.11
CA LYS A 561 16.58 -13.97 -34.38
C LYS A 561 15.53 -14.64 -33.49
N GLU A 562 14.27 -14.68 -33.95
CA GLU A 562 13.14 -15.24 -33.20
C GLU A 562 13.39 -16.70 -32.75
N GLU A 563 14.03 -17.52 -33.58
CA GLU A 563 14.33 -18.93 -33.27
C GLU A 563 15.22 -19.11 -32.03
N PHE A 564 15.99 -18.09 -31.68
CA PHE A 564 16.86 -18.07 -30.50
C PHE A 564 16.26 -17.27 -29.32
N THR A 565 15.04 -16.75 -29.48
CA THR A 565 14.38 -15.91 -28.47
C THR A 565 13.39 -16.75 -27.65
N ASP A 566 13.32 -16.48 -26.34
CA ASP A 566 12.29 -17.09 -25.49
C ASP A 566 10.89 -16.87 -26.11
N PRO A 567 10.07 -17.92 -26.29
CA PRO A 567 8.79 -17.80 -26.97
C PRO A 567 7.82 -16.79 -26.34
N ARG A 568 7.91 -16.53 -25.02
CA ARG A 568 7.06 -15.52 -24.37
C ARG A 568 7.55 -14.11 -24.69
N ILE A 569 8.86 -13.87 -24.71
CA ILE A 569 9.42 -12.58 -25.12
C ILE A 569 9.09 -12.31 -26.59
N ALA A 570 9.28 -13.30 -27.47
CA ALA A 570 8.92 -13.20 -28.88
C ALA A 570 7.43 -12.87 -29.07
N PHE A 571 6.55 -13.53 -28.29
CA PHE A 571 5.12 -13.24 -28.27
C PHE A 571 4.83 -11.78 -27.88
N GLU A 572 5.40 -11.27 -26.78
CA GLU A 572 5.15 -9.90 -26.31
C GLU A 572 5.68 -8.85 -27.29
N ILE A 573 6.85 -9.08 -27.89
CA ILE A 573 7.40 -8.24 -28.96
C ILE A 573 6.43 -8.21 -30.15
N ARG A 574 5.94 -9.37 -30.59
CA ARG A 574 5.01 -9.44 -31.72
C ARG A 574 3.66 -8.81 -31.40
N TYR A 575 3.18 -8.94 -30.16
CA TYR A 575 1.96 -8.30 -29.69
C TYR A 575 2.07 -6.76 -29.78
N LEU A 576 3.20 -6.19 -29.32
CA LEU A 576 3.47 -4.75 -29.43
C LEU A 576 3.65 -4.31 -30.89
N LEU A 577 4.31 -5.12 -31.73
CA LEU A 577 4.42 -4.87 -33.18
C LEU A 577 3.04 -4.75 -33.82
N CYS A 578 2.16 -5.73 -33.60
CA CYS A 578 0.79 -5.72 -34.12
C CYS A 578 0.01 -4.50 -33.62
N SER A 579 0.17 -4.14 -32.34
CA SER A 579 -0.47 -2.98 -31.75
C SER A 579 0.02 -1.66 -32.37
N ALA A 580 1.31 -1.55 -32.69
CA ALA A 580 1.90 -0.38 -33.35
C ALA A 580 1.49 -0.28 -34.83
N LEU A 581 1.53 -1.39 -35.57
CA LEU A 581 1.05 -1.49 -36.96
C LEU A 581 -0.42 -1.09 -37.06
N ALA A 582 -1.25 -1.54 -36.12
CA ALA A 582 -2.66 -1.17 -36.06
C ALA A 582 -2.88 0.33 -35.85
N LYS A 583 -2.15 0.97 -34.91
CA LYS A 583 -2.22 2.43 -34.72
C LYS A 583 -1.81 3.21 -35.97
N LEU A 584 -0.88 2.67 -36.77
CA LEU A 584 -0.43 3.27 -38.03
C LEU A 584 -1.24 2.82 -39.25
N ARG A 585 -2.25 1.95 -39.07
CA ARG A 585 -3.12 1.43 -40.13
C ARG A 585 -2.36 0.69 -41.24
N ASP A 586 -1.24 0.09 -40.88
CA ASP A 586 -0.35 -0.56 -41.82
C ASP A 586 -0.89 -1.96 -42.21
N ASN A 587 -0.85 -2.30 -43.50
CA ASN A 587 -1.35 -3.59 -44.00
C ASN A 587 -0.49 -4.78 -43.53
N ARG A 588 0.80 -4.57 -43.21
CA ARG A 588 1.70 -5.61 -42.66
C ARG A 588 1.14 -6.25 -41.38
N PHE A 589 0.24 -5.55 -40.68
CA PHE A 589 -0.51 -6.11 -39.55
C PHE A 589 -1.12 -7.48 -39.86
N LYS A 590 -1.73 -7.63 -41.05
CA LYS A 590 -2.47 -8.85 -41.43
C LYS A 590 -1.58 -10.08 -41.52
N ASP A 591 -0.30 -9.88 -41.84
CA ASP A 591 0.69 -10.95 -41.94
C ASP A 591 1.24 -11.30 -40.55
N GLU A 592 1.62 -10.27 -39.77
CA GLU A 592 2.23 -10.47 -38.44
C GLU A 592 1.26 -11.08 -37.42
N VAL A 593 -0.01 -10.70 -37.47
CA VAL A 593 -1.03 -11.19 -36.53
C VAL A 593 -1.30 -12.69 -36.70
N GLN A 594 -1.04 -13.29 -37.87
CA GLN A 594 -1.24 -14.75 -38.09
C GLN A 594 -0.34 -15.60 -37.19
N LYS A 595 0.77 -15.03 -36.71
CA LYS A 595 1.71 -15.69 -35.80
C LYS A 595 1.29 -15.56 -34.33
N ILE A 596 0.16 -14.91 -34.05
CA ILE A 596 -0.45 -14.80 -32.73
C ILE A 596 -1.71 -15.69 -32.70
N SER A 597 -1.89 -16.45 -31.62
CA SER A 597 -3.02 -17.39 -31.49
C SER A 597 -3.94 -17.04 -30.31
N GLY A 598 -5.10 -17.70 -30.27
CA GLY A 598 -6.05 -17.61 -29.17
C GLY A 598 -6.80 -16.26 -29.09
N PRO A 599 -7.27 -15.84 -27.92
CA PRO A 599 -8.08 -14.63 -27.77
C PRO A 599 -7.35 -13.34 -28.19
N ASN A 600 -6.02 -13.31 -28.10
CA ASN A 600 -5.20 -12.14 -28.47
C ASN A 600 -5.22 -11.85 -29.97
N TYR A 601 -5.33 -12.89 -30.81
CA TYR A 601 -5.50 -12.75 -32.26
C TYR A 601 -6.76 -11.93 -32.60
N TYR A 602 -7.89 -12.35 -32.03
CA TYR A 602 -9.18 -11.71 -32.24
C TYR A 602 -9.19 -10.28 -31.69
N PHE A 603 -8.61 -10.07 -30.51
CA PHE A 603 -8.47 -8.75 -29.92
C PHE A 603 -7.68 -7.80 -30.82
N LEU A 604 -6.50 -8.21 -31.31
CA LEU A 604 -5.65 -7.38 -32.15
C LEU A 604 -6.33 -7.02 -33.48
N TYR A 605 -7.08 -7.95 -34.07
CA TYR A 605 -7.89 -7.66 -35.25
C TYR A 605 -9.01 -6.67 -34.95
N GLY A 606 -9.71 -6.84 -33.84
CA GLY A 606 -10.72 -5.88 -33.37
C GLY A 606 -10.13 -4.48 -33.19
N PHE A 607 -8.95 -4.40 -32.56
CA PHE A 607 -8.18 -3.17 -32.42
C PHE A 607 -7.82 -2.56 -33.78
N TYR A 608 -7.27 -3.35 -34.71
CA TYR A 608 -6.92 -2.91 -36.06
C TYR A 608 -8.14 -2.38 -36.84
N TYR A 609 -9.25 -3.12 -36.85
CA TYR A 609 -10.46 -2.71 -37.56
C TYR A 609 -11.01 -1.39 -37.05
N ARG A 610 -10.99 -1.18 -35.73
CA ARG A 610 -11.37 0.13 -35.18
C ARG A 610 -10.46 1.24 -35.67
N GLN A 611 -9.14 1.03 -35.72
CA GLN A 611 -8.19 2.05 -36.17
C GLN A 611 -8.45 2.49 -37.61
N ILE A 612 -8.89 1.58 -38.49
CA ILE A 612 -9.24 1.88 -39.88
C ILE A 612 -10.72 2.26 -40.10
N GLY A 613 -11.51 2.37 -39.02
CA GLY A 613 -12.90 2.81 -39.07
C GLY A 613 -13.93 1.72 -39.40
N ARG A 614 -13.54 0.45 -39.44
CA ARG A 614 -14.41 -0.72 -39.69
C ARG A 614 -15.06 -1.22 -38.40
N PHE A 615 -16.04 -0.48 -37.88
CA PHE A 615 -16.55 -0.70 -36.53
C PHE A 615 -17.40 -1.96 -36.40
N ASP A 616 -18.20 -2.29 -37.42
CA ASP A 616 -18.93 -3.56 -37.54
C ASP A 616 -18.03 -4.78 -37.33
N LYS A 617 -16.92 -4.86 -38.08
CA LYS A 617 -15.93 -5.94 -38.00
C LYS A 617 -15.11 -5.88 -36.72
N ALA A 618 -14.87 -4.68 -36.19
CA ALA A 618 -14.21 -4.52 -34.91
C ALA A 618 -15.03 -5.16 -33.80
N LEU A 619 -16.35 -4.91 -33.74
CA LEU A 619 -17.24 -5.56 -32.78
C LEU A 619 -17.22 -7.07 -32.92
N GLU A 620 -17.40 -7.60 -34.13
CA GLU A 620 -17.39 -9.05 -34.39
C GLU A 620 -16.12 -9.73 -33.85
N MET A 621 -14.95 -9.12 -34.09
CA MET A 621 -13.67 -9.68 -33.62
C MET A 621 -13.47 -9.52 -32.11
N LEU A 622 -13.93 -8.42 -31.51
CA LEU A 622 -13.87 -8.23 -30.06
C LEU A 622 -14.80 -9.21 -29.33
N ASP A 623 -15.97 -9.48 -29.87
CA ASP A 623 -16.91 -10.46 -29.32
C ASP A 623 -16.33 -11.88 -29.37
N LYS A 624 -15.76 -12.31 -30.50
CA LYS A 624 -15.01 -13.58 -30.59
C LYS A 624 -13.84 -13.66 -29.60
N SER A 625 -13.16 -12.55 -29.34
CA SER A 625 -12.09 -12.48 -28.34
C SER A 625 -12.63 -12.72 -26.93
N MET A 626 -13.77 -12.10 -26.61
CA MET A 626 -14.43 -12.21 -25.31
C MET A 626 -15.11 -13.57 -25.11
N GLU A 627 -15.67 -14.20 -26.13
CA GLU A 627 -16.20 -15.58 -26.05
C GLU A 627 -15.13 -16.59 -25.64
N ARG A 628 -13.90 -16.40 -26.12
CA ARG A 628 -12.74 -17.25 -25.77
C ARG A 628 -12.11 -16.89 -24.44
N ARG A 629 -12.40 -15.68 -23.92
CA ARG A 629 -11.90 -15.17 -22.65
C ARG A 629 -12.90 -14.17 -22.06
N ASN A 630 -13.90 -14.68 -21.35
CA ASN A 630 -15.05 -13.89 -20.86
C ASN A 630 -14.63 -12.62 -20.08
N ASN A 631 -13.55 -12.69 -19.30
CA ASN A 631 -13.02 -11.56 -18.53
C ASN A 631 -11.82 -10.87 -19.18
N PHE A 632 -11.84 -10.67 -20.50
CA PHE A 632 -10.76 -9.97 -21.20
C PHE A 632 -10.93 -8.45 -21.14
N SER A 633 -10.39 -7.82 -20.08
CA SER A 633 -10.52 -6.37 -19.84
C SER A 633 -10.07 -5.49 -21.02
N LYS A 634 -8.99 -5.86 -21.72
CA LYS A 634 -8.51 -5.15 -22.92
C LYS A 634 -9.58 -5.12 -24.03
N ALA A 635 -10.25 -6.25 -24.29
CA ALA A 635 -11.29 -6.34 -25.31
C ALA A 635 -12.54 -5.55 -24.92
N LYS A 636 -12.97 -5.62 -23.65
CA LYS A 636 -14.06 -4.80 -23.10
C LYS A 636 -13.79 -3.30 -23.28
N ARG A 637 -12.59 -2.85 -22.92
CA ARG A 637 -12.14 -1.45 -23.11
C ARG A 637 -12.24 -1.04 -24.57
N GLU A 638 -11.76 -1.88 -25.47
CA GLU A 638 -11.76 -1.55 -26.89
C GLU A 638 -13.17 -1.51 -27.46
N LYS A 639 -14.06 -2.41 -27.00
CA LYS A 639 -15.47 -2.45 -27.41
C LYS A 639 -16.20 -1.14 -27.06
N VAL A 640 -15.91 -0.54 -25.90
CA VAL A 640 -16.41 0.81 -25.56
C VAL A 640 -15.99 1.85 -26.59
N GLN A 641 -14.72 1.83 -27.02
CA GLN A 641 -14.21 2.79 -28.00
C GLN A 641 -14.85 2.59 -29.38
N VAL A 642 -15.18 1.35 -29.74
CA VAL A 642 -15.91 1.03 -30.99
C VAL A 642 -17.33 1.58 -30.93
N TYR A 643 -18.07 1.36 -29.83
CA TYR A 643 -19.41 1.94 -29.67
C TYR A 643 -19.40 3.47 -29.67
N ILE A 644 -18.49 4.09 -28.92
CA ILE A 644 -18.33 5.57 -28.94
C ILE A 644 -18.03 6.05 -30.37
N GLY A 645 -17.19 5.34 -31.12
CA GLY A 645 -16.89 5.67 -32.53
C GLY A 645 -18.08 5.56 -33.48
N MET A 646 -19.06 4.72 -33.16
CA MET A 646 -20.35 4.63 -33.86
C MET A 646 -21.43 5.56 -33.29
N GLN A 647 -21.11 6.37 -32.27
CA GLN A 647 -22.06 7.20 -31.52
C GLN A 647 -23.12 6.40 -30.73
N GLU A 648 -22.83 5.13 -30.45
CA GLU A 648 -23.65 4.21 -29.66
C GLU A 648 -23.39 4.39 -28.15
N PHE A 649 -23.63 5.60 -27.64
CA PHE A 649 -23.30 5.96 -26.24
C PHE A 649 -24.07 5.14 -25.21
N GLN A 650 -25.34 4.83 -25.49
CA GLN A 650 -26.17 4.04 -24.57
C GLN A 650 -25.69 2.59 -24.47
N SER A 651 -25.33 1.98 -25.60
CA SER A 651 -24.75 0.64 -25.67
C SER A 651 -23.36 0.57 -25.01
N ALA A 652 -22.61 1.67 -25.03
CA ALA A 652 -21.31 1.78 -24.38
C ALA A 652 -21.37 2.03 -22.86
N LYS A 653 -22.47 2.63 -22.35
CA LYS A 653 -22.53 3.24 -21.01
C LYS A 653 -22.14 2.30 -19.88
N GLU A 654 -22.78 1.14 -19.77
CA GLU A 654 -22.51 0.19 -18.68
C GLU A 654 -21.08 -0.37 -18.75
N LEU A 655 -20.58 -0.63 -19.94
CA LEU A 655 -19.22 -1.13 -20.14
C LEU A 655 -18.16 -0.04 -19.88
N ALA A 656 -18.46 1.22 -20.22
CA ALA A 656 -17.62 2.38 -19.93
C ALA A 656 -17.57 2.65 -18.41
N LYS A 657 -18.72 2.53 -17.75
CA LYS A 657 -18.87 2.58 -16.29
C LYS A 657 -18.00 1.51 -15.62
N GLU A 658 -18.15 0.25 -16.04
CA GLU A 658 -17.34 -0.87 -15.54
C GLU A 658 -15.84 -0.59 -15.71
N ASN A 659 -15.41 -0.10 -16.87
CA ASN A 659 -14.01 0.20 -17.12
C ASN A 659 -13.46 1.36 -16.27
N TYR A 660 -14.25 2.41 -16.03
CA TYR A 660 -13.86 3.51 -15.15
C TYR A 660 -13.72 3.04 -13.70
N TYR A 661 -14.69 2.31 -13.16
CA TYR A 661 -14.60 1.81 -11.78
C TYR A 661 -13.47 0.80 -11.61
N ASN A 662 -13.06 0.08 -12.65
CA ASN A 662 -11.87 -0.78 -12.56
C ASN A 662 -10.54 -0.02 -12.49
N TYR A 663 -10.46 1.17 -13.12
CA TYR A 663 -9.22 1.93 -13.33
C TYR A 663 -9.50 3.45 -13.29
N MET A 664 -9.86 3.97 -12.12
CA MET A 664 -10.30 5.36 -11.94
C MET A 664 -9.23 6.41 -12.21
N ASP A 665 -7.95 6.03 -12.10
CA ASP A 665 -6.78 6.89 -12.36
C ASP A 665 -6.40 6.93 -13.85
N ASN A 666 -7.11 6.17 -14.69
CA ASN A 666 -6.82 6.15 -16.11
C ASN A 666 -7.61 7.25 -16.85
N PRO A 667 -6.93 8.26 -17.42
CA PRO A 667 -7.61 9.40 -18.03
C PRO A 667 -8.50 9.00 -19.23
N TYR A 668 -8.16 7.92 -19.93
CA TYR A 668 -8.96 7.42 -21.05
C TYR A 668 -10.25 6.72 -20.59
N HIS A 669 -10.23 6.05 -19.44
CA HIS A 669 -11.43 5.41 -18.89
C HIS A 669 -12.39 6.45 -18.33
N ILE A 670 -11.85 7.46 -17.63
CA ILE A 670 -12.62 8.63 -17.22
C ILE A 670 -13.30 9.29 -18.42
N GLN A 671 -12.53 9.60 -19.47
CA GLN A 671 -13.07 10.27 -20.66
C GLN A 671 -14.13 9.44 -21.40
N ALA A 672 -13.95 8.12 -21.48
CA ALA A 672 -14.92 7.23 -22.14
C ALA A 672 -16.26 7.21 -21.38
N TYR A 673 -16.21 7.08 -20.05
CA TYR A 673 -17.42 7.09 -19.23
C TYR A 673 -18.10 8.47 -19.23
N PHE A 674 -17.30 9.55 -19.15
CA PHE A 674 -17.79 10.92 -19.32
C PHE A 674 -18.55 11.08 -20.64
N SER A 675 -17.97 10.61 -21.75
CA SER A 675 -18.57 10.73 -23.09
C SER A 675 -19.90 9.99 -23.20
N CYS A 676 -20.06 8.87 -22.51
CA CYS A 676 -21.32 8.15 -22.48
C CYS A 676 -22.37 8.87 -21.60
N LEU A 677 -21.95 9.43 -20.46
CA LEU A 677 -22.85 10.11 -19.51
C LEU A 677 -23.33 11.46 -20.04
N ILE A 678 -22.46 12.27 -20.63
CA ILE A 678 -22.81 13.61 -21.12
C ILE A 678 -23.84 13.57 -22.25
N LYS A 679 -23.88 12.47 -23.01
CA LYS A 679 -24.85 12.19 -24.08
C LYS A 679 -26.07 11.38 -23.62
N SER A 680 -26.20 11.11 -22.32
CA SER A 680 -27.35 10.43 -21.73
C SER A 680 -28.36 11.42 -21.14
N GLU A 681 -29.48 10.92 -20.62
CA GLU A 681 -30.52 11.77 -20.00
C GLU A 681 -29.93 12.67 -18.90
N LYS A 682 -30.30 13.95 -18.91
CA LYS A 682 -29.74 14.93 -17.97
C LYS A 682 -30.40 14.76 -16.61
N SER A 683 -29.60 14.53 -15.58
CA SER A 683 -30.07 14.42 -14.20
C SER A 683 -29.07 15.05 -13.23
N LYS A 684 -29.53 15.38 -12.01
CA LYS A 684 -28.65 15.90 -10.96
C LYS A 684 -27.56 14.88 -10.60
N GLU A 685 -27.93 13.60 -10.52
CA GLU A 685 -26.98 12.49 -10.27
C GLU A 685 -25.92 12.41 -11.36
N ASN A 686 -26.30 12.47 -12.64
CA ASN A 686 -25.34 12.43 -13.75
C ASN A 686 -24.41 13.64 -13.71
N ARG A 687 -24.90 14.84 -13.37
CA ARG A 687 -24.06 16.04 -13.20
C ARG A 687 -23.01 15.86 -12.10
N GLU A 688 -23.40 15.29 -10.97
CA GLU A 688 -22.48 15.01 -9.86
C GLU A 688 -21.38 14.02 -10.29
N ILE A 689 -21.74 12.95 -11.01
CA ILE A 689 -20.76 11.99 -11.54
C ILE A 689 -19.83 12.66 -12.57
N LEU A 690 -20.35 13.47 -13.49
CA LEU A 690 -19.52 14.19 -14.47
C LEU A 690 -18.49 15.10 -13.79
N ASN A 691 -18.87 15.80 -12.71
CA ASN A 691 -17.94 16.61 -11.93
C ASN A 691 -16.89 15.76 -11.21
N GLN A 692 -17.27 14.62 -10.64
CA GLN A 692 -16.32 13.67 -10.04
C GLN A 692 -15.29 13.17 -11.05
N LEU A 693 -15.73 12.87 -12.28
CA LEU A 693 -14.86 12.45 -13.38
C LEU A 693 -13.86 13.57 -13.75
N ILE A 694 -14.34 14.82 -13.85
CA ILE A 694 -13.50 15.99 -14.11
C ILE A 694 -12.45 16.18 -13.00
N ASP A 695 -12.84 16.07 -11.73
CA ASP A 695 -11.91 16.20 -10.61
C ASP A 695 -10.92 15.04 -10.54
N GLY A 696 -11.32 13.83 -10.97
CA GLY A 696 -10.42 12.71 -11.19
C GLY A 696 -9.33 13.04 -12.22
N LEU A 697 -9.70 13.66 -13.35
CA LEU A 697 -8.71 14.09 -14.36
C LEU A 697 -7.75 15.16 -13.83
N LYS A 698 -8.24 16.13 -13.04
CA LYS A 698 -7.40 17.21 -12.47
C LYS A 698 -6.29 16.70 -11.55
N LYS A 699 -6.53 15.59 -10.84
CA LYS A 699 -5.53 14.98 -9.94
C LYS A 699 -4.38 14.32 -10.70
N ILE A 700 -4.55 14.03 -11.98
CA ILE A 700 -3.54 13.39 -12.81
C ILE A 700 -2.65 14.46 -13.43
N ASN A 701 -1.40 14.57 -12.98
CA ASN A 701 -0.48 15.62 -13.43
C ASN A 701 0.18 15.29 -14.79
N THR A 702 -0.62 15.14 -15.84
CA THR A 702 -0.15 14.94 -17.23
C THR A 702 -0.81 15.94 -18.17
N ASP A 703 -0.11 16.35 -19.23
CA ASP A 703 -0.67 17.29 -20.23
C ASP A 703 -1.92 16.72 -20.92
N VAL A 704 -1.96 15.39 -21.11
CA VAL A 704 -3.13 14.70 -21.66
C VAL A 704 -4.34 14.82 -20.73
N ALA A 705 -4.15 14.66 -19.42
CA ALA A 705 -5.25 14.78 -18.46
C ALA A 705 -5.71 16.23 -18.30
N LYS A 706 -4.78 17.20 -18.34
CA LYS A 706 -5.10 18.64 -18.34
C LYS A 706 -5.95 19.01 -19.57
N GLU A 707 -5.55 18.57 -20.76
CA GLU A 707 -6.30 18.76 -22.00
C GLU A 707 -7.70 18.10 -21.94
N MET A 708 -7.78 16.85 -21.46
CA MET A 708 -9.06 16.17 -21.28
C MET A 708 -9.97 16.88 -20.29
N THR A 709 -9.41 17.47 -19.23
CA THR A 709 -10.16 18.26 -18.24
C THR A 709 -10.86 19.44 -18.91
N LEU A 710 -10.13 20.19 -19.75
CA LEU A 710 -10.68 21.33 -20.51
C LEU A 710 -11.83 20.87 -21.43
N ARG A 711 -11.63 19.79 -22.20
CA ARG A 711 -12.67 19.22 -23.07
C ARG A 711 -13.92 18.77 -22.33
N CYS A 712 -13.75 18.16 -21.16
CA CYS A 712 -14.89 17.68 -20.37
C CYS A 712 -15.66 18.87 -19.76
N ARG A 713 -14.95 19.87 -19.21
CA ARG A 713 -15.58 21.09 -18.70
C ARG A 713 -16.35 21.84 -19.79
N ALA A 714 -15.77 22.03 -20.97
CA ALA A 714 -16.44 22.69 -22.09
C ALA A 714 -17.79 22.04 -22.45
N GLN A 715 -17.87 20.70 -22.39
CA GLN A 715 -19.13 20.00 -22.64
C GLN A 715 -20.14 20.15 -21.50
N VAL A 716 -19.71 20.20 -20.24
CA VAL A 716 -20.63 20.47 -19.12
C VAL A 716 -21.23 21.88 -19.27
N GLU A 717 -20.40 22.88 -19.56
CA GLU A 717 -20.86 24.26 -19.79
C GLU A 717 -21.87 24.33 -20.95
N ALA A 718 -21.58 23.66 -22.08
CA ALA A 718 -22.48 23.66 -23.25
C ALA A 718 -23.79 22.89 -23.02
N PHE A 719 -23.71 21.66 -22.48
CA PHE A 719 -24.86 20.74 -22.45
C PHE A 719 -25.66 20.79 -21.15
N TYR A 720 -25.07 21.18 -20.01
CA TYR A 720 -25.79 21.31 -18.74
C TYR A 720 -26.11 22.76 -18.39
N ASP A 721 -25.16 23.67 -18.57
CA ASP A 721 -25.31 25.07 -18.12
C ASP A 721 -25.79 26.02 -19.22
N GLY A 722 -25.65 25.62 -20.50
CA GLY A 722 -26.04 26.45 -21.64
C GLY A 722 -25.14 27.68 -21.84
N ASN A 723 -23.92 27.64 -21.28
CA ASN A 723 -22.98 28.75 -21.33
C ASN A 723 -22.09 28.63 -22.57
N GLU A 724 -22.50 29.28 -23.65
CA GLU A 724 -21.79 29.27 -24.94
C GLU A 724 -20.37 29.86 -24.85
N GLU A 725 -20.23 31.03 -24.22
CA GLU A 725 -18.96 31.78 -24.17
C GLU A 725 -17.87 30.98 -23.43
N GLU A 726 -18.20 30.46 -22.24
CA GLU A 726 -17.26 29.64 -21.46
C GLU A 726 -16.94 28.32 -22.16
N ALA A 727 -17.95 27.67 -22.77
CA ALA A 727 -17.73 26.43 -23.51
C ALA A 727 -16.75 26.61 -24.69
N LEU A 728 -16.92 27.68 -25.48
CA LEU A 728 -16.05 28.01 -26.60
C LEU A 728 -14.64 28.43 -26.14
N SER A 729 -14.53 29.18 -25.04
CA SER A 729 -13.24 29.53 -24.43
C SER A 729 -12.46 28.28 -24.00
N LEU A 730 -13.09 27.39 -23.24
CA LEU A 730 -12.44 26.17 -22.72
C LEU A 730 -12.04 25.20 -23.86
N ILE A 731 -12.89 25.01 -24.87
CA ILE A 731 -12.55 24.13 -25.99
C ILE A 731 -11.46 24.73 -26.88
N GLY A 732 -11.41 26.07 -27.01
CA GLY A 732 -10.32 26.78 -27.66
C GLY A 732 -8.98 26.52 -26.99
N GLN A 733 -8.92 26.68 -25.66
CA GLN A 733 -7.72 26.37 -24.86
C GLN A 733 -7.29 24.90 -25.03
N ALA A 734 -8.22 23.96 -25.09
CA ALA A 734 -7.91 22.55 -25.33
C ALA A 734 -7.30 22.31 -26.72
N ILE A 735 -7.79 22.99 -27.76
CA ILE A 735 -7.26 22.91 -29.13
C ILE A 735 -5.84 23.48 -29.19
N GLU A 736 -5.57 24.59 -28.48
CA GLU A 736 -4.24 25.21 -28.42
C GLU A 736 -3.23 24.32 -27.68
N MET A 737 -3.64 23.73 -26.55
CA MET A 737 -2.79 22.86 -25.73
C MET A 737 -2.31 21.62 -26.49
N ASN A 738 -3.12 21.10 -27.42
CA ASN A 738 -2.72 19.94 -28.23
C ASN A 738 -3.21 20.03 -29.68
N SER A 739 -2.59 20.92 -30.46
CA SER A 739 -2.97 21.23 -31.85
C SER A 739 -3.00 20.01 -32.78
N ASN A 740 -2.14 19.01 -32.52
CA ASN A 740 -1.98 17.78 -33.28
C ASN A 740 -3.02 16.68 -32.95
N ILE A 741 -3.83 16.88 -31.90
CA ILE A 741 -4.88 15.94 -31.50
C ILE A 741 -6.25 16.58 -31.75
N HIS A 742 -6.98 16.07 -32.75
CA HIS A 742 -8.22 16.71 -33.20
C HIS A 742 -9.49 16.28 -32.45
N TYR A 743 -9.37 15.54 -31.33
CA TYR A 743 -10.54 15.22 -30.51
C TYR A 743 -11.22 16.47 -29.94
N ALA A 744 -10.46 17.53 -29.61
CA ALA A 744 -11.03 18.80 -29.19
C ALA A 744 -11.85 19.48 -30.31
N ARG A 745 -11.45 19.32 -31.57
CA ARG A 745 -12.23 19.82 -32.72
C ARG A 745 -13.52 19.03 -32.96
N ILE A 746 -13.51 17.72 -32.72
CA ILE A 746 -14.72 16.89 -32.74
C ILE A 746 -15.71 17.37 -31.66
N VAL A 747 -15.23 17.62 -30.43
CA VAL A 747 -16.07 18.18 -29.36
C VAL A 747 -16.54 19.59 -29.68
N LYS A 748 -15.70 20.43 -30.31
CA LYS A 748 -16.12 21.76 -30.79
C LYS A 748 -17.30 21.65 -31.78
N PHE A 749 -17.29 20.65 -32.68
CA PHE A 749 -18.42 20.43 -33.59
C PHE A 749 -19.72 20.16 -32.81
N ASP A 750 -19.69 19.28 -31.80
CA ASP A 750 -20.86 19.00 -30.95
C ASP A 750 -21.35 20.25 -30.20
N ILE A 751 -20.45 21.12 -29.75
CA ILE A 751 -20.81 22.40 -29.11
C ILE A 751 -21.46 23.34 -30.13
N CYS A 752 -20.89 23.44 -31.35
CA CYS A 752 -21.47 24.24 -32.43
C CYS A 752 -22.84 23.71 -32.89
N GLU A 753 -23.03 22.38 -32.94
CA GLU A 753 -24.32 21.73 -33.20
C GLU A 753 -25.37 22.13 -32.15
N ARG A 754 -24.97 22.25 -30.88
CA ARG A 754 -25.86 22.60 -29.76
C ARG A 754 -26.36 24.05 -29.81
N PHE A 755 -25.53 24.96 -30.32
CA PHE A 755 -25.81 26.41 -30.38
C PHE A 755 -26.09 26.90 -31.80
N ASP A 756 -26.38 25.99 -32.74
CA ASP A 756 -26.74 26.30 -34.14
C ASP A 756 -25.71 27.18 -34.89
N MET A 757 -24.42 26.99 -34.60
CA MET A 757 -23.32 27.73 -35.20
C MET A 757 -22.90 27.11 -36.55
N LEU A 758 -23.75 27.21 -37.56
CA LEU A 758 -23.58 26.51 -38.85
C LEU A 758 -22.28 26.85 -39.58
N ASP A 759 -21.84 28.12 -39.53
CA ASP A 759 -20.58 28.55 -40.18
C ASP A 759 -19.35 27.88 -39.55
N GLU A 760 -19.32 27.78 -38.22
CA GLU A 760 -18.24 27.10 -37.49
C GLU A 760 -18.27 25.58 -37.76
N MET A 761 -19.45 24.97 -37.84
CA MET A 761 -19.61 23.57 -38.24
C MET A 761 -19.00 23.33 -39.65
N ARG A 762 -19.29 24.21 -40.61
CA ARG A 762 -18.73 24.15 -41.98
C ARG A 762 -17.20 24.27 -41.96
N GLN A 763 -16.65 25.20 -41.17
CA GLN A 763 -15.19 25.33 -41.02
C GLN A 763 -14.53 24.07 -40.46
N ILE A 764 -15.14 23.43 -39.46
CA ILE A 764 -14.62 22.18 -38.88
C ILE A 764 -14.66 21.05 -39.90
N ILE A 765 -15.74 20.93 -40.69
CA ILE A 765 -15.82 19.93 -41.78
C ILE A 765 -14.71 20.17 -42.79
N ASN A 766 -14.54 21.41 -43.27
CA ASN A 766 -13.49 21.77 -44.23
C ASN A 766 -12.09 21.44 -43.72
N PHE A 767 -11.84 21.63 -42.42
CA PHE A 767 -10.57 21.23 -41.79
C PHE A 767 -10.33 19.72 -41.92
N PHE A 768 -11.32 18.88 -41.61
CA PHE A 768 -11.18 17.42 -41.69
C PHE A 768 -11.15 16.88 -43.13
N GLU A 769 -11.65 17.63 -44.11
CA GLU A 769 -11.61 17.25 -45.53
C GLU A 769 -10.24 17.42 -46.20
N GLN A 770 -9.30 18.09 -45.54
CA GLN A 770 -7.93 18.19 -46.02
C GLN A 770 -7.32 16.78 -46.23
N PRO A 771 -6.46 16.60 -47.25
CA PRO A 771 -5.93 15.27 -47.62
C PRO A 771 -5.29 14.49 -46.45
N GLU A 772 -4.70 15.21 -45.51
CA GLU A 772 -4.04 14.67 -44.31
C GLU A 772 -5.02 13.99 -43.34
N TYR A 773 -6.26 14.46 -43.28
CA TYR A 773 -7.25 14.05 -42.28
C TYR A 773 -8.42 13.25 -42.86
N LYS A 774 -8.71 13.44 -44.15
CA LYS A 774 -9.89 12.89 -44.84
C LYS A 774 -10.05 11.38 -44.63
N ASN A 775 -8.96 10.62 -44.79
CA ASN A 775 -8.97 9.17 -44.59
C ASN A 775 -9.01 8.78 -43.11
N LYS A 776 -8.49 9.64 -42.23
CA LYS A 776 -8.43 9.38 -40.79
C LYS A 776 -9.79 9.50 -40.12
N TYR A 777 -10.53 10.52 -40.50
CA TYR A 777 -11.80 10.93 -39.88
C TYR A 777 -12.99 10.75 -40.83
N HIS A 778 -12.88 9.86 -41.82
CA HIS A 778 -13.90 9.65 -42.84
C HIS A 778 -15.32 9.49 -42.28
N ASN A 779 -15.51 8.61 -41.29
CA ASN A 779 -16.81 8.39 -40.65
C ASN A 779 -17.33 9.64 -39.91
N ASN A 780 -16.43 10.40 -39.26
CA ASN A 780 -16.78 11.68 -38.62
C ASN A 780 -17.23 12.71 -39.67
N ILE A 781 -16.53 12.82 -40.80
CA ILE A 781 -16.87 13.76 -41.88
C ILE A 781 -18.27 13.45 -42.43
N ILE A 782 -18.57 12.17 -42.68
CA ILE A 782 -19.91 11.75 -43.14
C ILE A 782 -20.97 12.15 -42.11
N SER A 783 -20.74 11.84 -40.83
CA SER A 783 -21.67 12.16 -39.74
C SER A 783 -21.89 13.67 -39.60
N PHE A 784 -20.82 14.46 -39.66
CA PHE A 784 -20.88 15.92 -39.54
C PHE A 784 -21.64 16.56 -40.71
N LYS A 785 -21.42 16.08 -41.93
CA LYS A 785 -22.16 16.57 -43.10
C LYS A 785 -23.64 16.22 -43.03
N ALA A 786 -23.98 15.00 -42.61
CA ALA A 786 -25.38 14.61 -42.42
C ALA A 786 -26.05 15.49 -41.35
N ILE A 787 -25.38 15.75 -40.23
CA ILE A 787 -25.90 16.65 -39.18
C ILE A 787 -26.08 18.07 -39.71
N LEU A 788 -25.10 18.60 -40.46
CA LEU A 788 -25.19 19.95 -41.03
C LEU A 788 -26.37 20.08 -42.01
N LEU A 789 -26.54 19.11 -42.93
CA LEU A 789 -27.66 19.09 -43.87
C LEU A 789 -29.01 19.05 -43.13
N ALA A 790 -29.12 18.23 -42.08
CA ALA A 790 -30.34 18.15 -41.29
C ALA A 790 -30.64 19.47 -40.55
N LYS A 791 -29.61 20.12 -39.96
CA LYS A 791 -29.71 21.45 -39.33
C LYS A 791 -30.04 22.58 -40.32
N GLU A 792 -29.75 22.39 -41.61
CA GLU A 792 -30.12 23.30 -42.70
C GLU A 792 -31.54 23.03 -43.23
N GLY A 793 -32.27 22.09 -42.62
CA GLY A 793 -33.64 21.71 -42.99
C GLY A 793 -33.73 20.67 -44.11
N GLN A 794 -32.61 20.14 -44.59
CA GLN A 794 -32.53 19.15 -45.67
C GLN A 794 -32.47 17.72 -45.12
N ILE A 795 -33.48 17.32 -44.35
CA ILE A 795 -33.46 16.06 -43.57
C ILE A 795 -33.44 14.82 -44.47
N ASP A 796 -34.30 14.76 -45.50
CA ASP A 796 -34.34 13.61 -46.40
C ASP A 796 -32.99 13.44 -47.14
N GLU A 797 -32.39 14.55 -47.59
CA GLU A 797 -31.06 14.57 -48.20
C GLU A 797 -29.97 14.14 -47.21
N ALA A 798 -30.07 14.54 -45.93
CA ALA A 798 -29.16 14.14 -44.87
C ALA A 798 -29.19 12.62 -44.62
N VAL A 799 -30.39 12.03 -44.57
CA VAL A 799 -30.60 10.60 -44.36
C VAL A 799 -30.06 9.80 -45.54
N ASP A 800 -30.38 10.21 -46.77
CA ASP A 800 -29.90 9.57 -47.99
C ASP A 800 -28.37 9.68 -48.12
N PHE A 801 -27.81 10.86 -47.80
CA PHE A 801 -26.37 11.08 -47.77
C PHE A 801 -25.69 10.15 -46.76
N PHE A 802 -26.20 10.07 -45.53
CA PHE A 802 -25.63 9.21 -44.50
C PHE A 802 -25.69 7.74 -44.93
N ARG A 803 -26.86 7.23 -45.34
CA ARG A 803 -27.05 5.83 -45.79
C ARG A 803 -26.15 5.47 -46.97
N GLY A 804 -26.00 6.37 -47.94
CA GLY A 804 -25.19 6.13 -49.13
C GLY A 804 -23.68 6.10 -48.87
N ASN A 805 -23.22 6.81 -47.83
CA ASN A 805 -21.78 7.01 -47.58
C ASN A 805 -21.24 6.23 -46.37
N ILE A 806 -22.05 5.94 -45.34
CA ILE A 806 -21.61 5.17 -44.17
C ILE A 806 -21.73 3.66 -44.43
N ARG A 807 -20.60 2.95 -44.42
CA ARG A 807 -20.57 1.50 -44.70
C ARG A 807 -20.26 0.65 -43.48
N ASP A 808 -19.43 1.18 -42.59
CA ASP A 808 -18.70 0.43 -41.57
C ASP A 808 -19.38 0.47 -40.18
N TYR A 809 -20.64 0.90 -40.13
CA TYR A 809 -21.50 0.89 -38.93
C TYR A 809 -22.39 -0.35 -38.94
N THR A 810 -22.80 -0.83 -37.76
CA THR A 810 -23.86 -1.83 -37.65
C THR A 810 -25.20 -1.23 -38.11
N GLU A 811 -26.14 -2.06 -38.57
CA GLU A 811 -27.46 -1.59 -38.99
C GLU A 811 -28.20 -0.88 -37.84
N ASP A 812 -28.15 -1.43 -36.63
CA ASP A 812 -28.71 -0.80 -35.42
C ASP A 812 -28.12 0.61 -35.16
N ALA A 813 -26.80 0.79 -35.35
CA ALA A 813 -26.17 2.10 -35.19
C ALA A 813 -26.56 3.08 -36.30
N LYS A 814 -26.75 2.59 -37.53
CA LYS A 814 -27.26 3.42 -38.63
C LYS A 814 -28.68 3.90 -38.32
N ASP A 815 -29.56 3.00 -37.89
CA ASP A 815 -30.95 3.32 -37.57
C ASP A 815 -31.07 4.34 -36.44
N LYS A 816 -30.27 4.19 -35.37
CA LYS A 816 -30.24 5.17 -34.28
C LYS A 816 -29.69 6.52 -34.71
N PHE A 817 -28.67 6.56 -35.57
CA PHE A 817 -28.16 7.82 -36.11
C PHE A 817 -29.17 8.51 -37.03
N ILE A 818 -29.88 7.75 -37.87
CA ILE A 818 -30.97 8.28 -38.71
C ILE A 818 -32.08 8.85 -37.83
N ALA A 819 -32.49 8.13 -36.79
CA ALA A 819 -33.47 8.64 -35.83
C ALA A 819 -32.99 9.92 -35.12
N LYS A 820 -31.68 10.14 -34.95
CA LYS A 820 -31.13 11.43 -34.48
C LYS A 820 -31.33 12.53 -35.53
N LEU A 821 -31.04 12.27 -36.80
CA LEU A 821 -31.23 13.25 -37.89
C LEU A 821 -32.70 13.65 -38.04
N GLU A 822 -33.62 12.69 -37.92
CA GLU A 822 -35.05 12.92 -38.04
C GLU A 822 -35.64 13.79 -36.91
N ARG A 823 -34.99 13.85 -35.73
CA ARG A 823 -35.44 14.73 -34.63
C ARG A 823 -35.34 16.22 -34.98
N TYR A 824 -34.50 16.60 -35.92
CA TYR A 824 -34.42 17.97 -36.43
C TYR A 824 -35.66 18.37 -37.25
N LYS A 825 -36.62 17.46 -37.46
CA LYS A 825 -37.91 17.75 -38.09
C LYS A 825 -38.89 18.44 -37.14
N ASP A 826 -38.70 18.25 -35.83
CA ASP A 826 -39.60 18.69 -34.76
C ASP A 826 -39.01 19.86 -33.92
N GLU A 827 -37.78 20.30 -34.23
CA GLU A 827 -37.08 21.48 -33.67
C GLU A 827 -37.12 22.64 -34.67
#